data_AF-A0A349PY30-F1
#
_entry.id   AF-A0A349PY30-F1
#
_cell.length_a   1.000
_cell.length_b   1.000
_cell.length_c   1.000
_cell.angle_alpha   90.00
_cell.angle_beta   90.00
_cell.angle_gamma   90.00
#
_symmetry.space_group_name_H-M   'P 1'
#
loop_
_entity.id
_entity.type
_entity.pdbx_description
1 polymer ?
#
loop_
_entity_poly.entity_id
_entity_poly.type
_entity_poly.pdbx_seq_one_letter_code
_entity_poly.pdbx_strand_id
1 'polypeptide(L)'
;MKKLLLMKNNFFFNKKPQRNLIAFLVLFCGLFANTITAQTSYFWVGGTSTDWNTDANWSPVGVPGGNSGDSVTISSGVGPTIAADSGSRTIAKLTITNDATNLAGSTLTIGSNSSLVVTGITPPVTLNGGNIVNDGTLSVNTTGTGTALGIVCGNPASPPASGPYNYGYTGSASSFLNVAILNSTTAAAACIQINSTNTFSRYNFVLNGSGNSLDYIAELNTQSSAIRTAASASPLTISGTGFTTNRGLLVVSAGANVTVESGTTITSTLPATYAQHGMILLNNSTFTNKGTINMTGFTNGHGIQITGVISGNTAILDNQGTIDVNIASSTASRAALGIQNGATIGTVSITNSGIMNLKNTYAFAAGKGSAFMVVANANSPVVNFTNTGSLNFSGTNVNLGIITATTTLTNNGSITSNQEFSTMTVLNNSGKTIAFVKDASTIVSTNALTTTLTFATNNGIIQTATGSTQLNNLAGVAALSSTSSIEPGGATGKGIASFSAASFPLLGTLKLQVDGNTAAGTDYDQVNNVFTDGGFDVSGATLDVTGISGIATPVDIILANGAGTITGTFASVIGLTTGWSVNYSVAGKVQLVYSALGVNDSEFNQNSVSVYKNNGTLYVSSRTAAIKNIKVYDLLGRMIVEQKELKANTASINNLKAINQVLIVKILGEDNSQVTKKVMF
;
A
#
# COMPACT_ATOMS: atom_id res chain seq x y z
N MET A 1 -23.23 96.62 20.33
CA MET A 1 -24.36 96.01 21.06
C MET A 1 -23.88 94.73 21.72
N LYS A 2 -24.10 94.59 23.04
CA LYS A 2 -23.56 93.54 23.92
C LYS A 2 -24.56 92.36 24.06
N LYS A 3 -23.99 91.16 24.22
CA LYS A 3 -24.41 90.01 25.05
C LYS A 3 -25.68 89.20 24.70
N LEU A 4 -25.41 87.90 24.46
CA LEU A 4 -25.87 86.74 25.25
C LEU A 4 -27.35 86.32 25.14
N LEU A 5 -27.61 85.13 24.58
CA LEU A 5 -28.22 84.02 25.34
C LEU A 5 -28.02 82.66 24.66
N LEU A 6 -27.40 81.73 25.37
CA LEU A 6 -27.47 80.29 25.11
C LEU A 6 -28.88 79.78 25.40
N MET A 7 -29.36 78.78 24.65
CA MET A 7 -30.26 77.75 25.18
C MET A 7 -29.92 76.36 24.63
N LYS A 8 -29.34 75.53 25.52
CA LYS A 8 -29.27 74.07 25.44
C LYS A 8 -30.68 73.50 25.64
N ASN A 9 -31.21 72.75 24.69
CA ASN A 9 -32.36 71.88 24.92
C ASN A 9 -31.90 70.55 25.52
N ASN A 10 -31.73 70.52 26.85
CA ASN A 10 -31.71 69.29 27.63
C ASN A 10 -33.15 68.88 27.94
N PHE A 11 -33.71 67.98 27.13
CA PHE A 11 -35.09 67.50 27.29
C PHE A 11 -35.29 66.41 28.37
N PHE A 12 -34.25 66.06 29.15
CA PHE A 12 -34.30 64.85 29.99
C PHE A 12 -34.23 65.03 31.50
N PHE A 13 -34.17 66.24 32.03
CA PHE A 13 -34.10 66.42 33.49
C PHE A 13 -35.01 67.54 33.97
N ASN A 14 -36.32 67.28 34.03
CA ASN A 14 -37.20 67.89 35.05
C ASN A 14 -38.61 67.33 34.98
N LYS A 15 -38.85 66.25 35.72
CA LYS A 15 -40.05 65.98 36.53
C LYS A 15 -39.80 64.66 37.26
N LYS A 16 -40.07 64.64 38.57
CA LYS A 16 -39.96 63.44 39.41
C LYS A 16 -40.53 62.25 38.63
N PRO A 17 -39.81 61.12 38.50
CA PRO A 17 -40.34 59.97 37.80
C PRO A 17 -41.68 59.62 38.48
N GLN A 18 -42.77 59.65 37.71
CA GLN A 18 -44.08 59.25 38.23
C GLN A 18 -43.91 57.86 38.83
N ARG A 19 -44.43 57.61 40.05
CA ARG A 19 -44.39 56.27 40.69
C ARG A 19 -44.83 55.17 39.73
N ASN A 20 -45.68 55.51 38.75
CA ASN A 20 -46.17 54.62 37.69
C ASN A 20 -45.11 54.26 36.64
N LEU A 21 -44.14 55.12 36.32
CA LEU A 21 -43.03 54.81 35.40
C LEU A 21 -41.99 53.91 36.08
N ILE A 22 -41.71 54.12 37.37
CA ILE A 22 -40.85 53.22 38.16
C ILE A 22 -41.56 51.88 38.37
N ALA A 23 -42.86 51.88 38.69
CA ALA A 23 -43.64 50.65 38.79
C ALA A 23 -43.71 49.91 37.44
N PHE A 24 -43.88 50.62 36.32
CA PHE A 24 -43.83 50.03 34.99
C PHE A 24 -42.44 49.49 34.66
N LEU A 25 -41.34 50.21 34.96
CA LEU A 25 -39.98 49.71 34.76
C LEU A 25 -39.67 48.51 35.66
N VAL A 26 -40.14 48.46 36.91
CA VAL A 26 -39.94 47.32 37.81
C VAL A 26 -40.80 46.13 37.39
N LEU A 27 -42.04 46.36 36.95
CA LEU A 27 -42.92 45.31 36.42
C LEU A 27 -42.41 44.79 35.06
N PHE A 28 -41.94 45.67 34.18
CA PHE A 28 -41.35 45.36 32.88
C PHE A 28 -39.99 44.66 33.05
N CYS A 29 -39.11 45.13 33.93
CA CYS A 29 -37.88 44.42 34.30
C CYS A 29 -38.16 43.08 35.02
N GLY A 30 -39.29 42.93 35.70
CA GLY A 30 -39.75 41.64 36.26
C GLY A 30 -40.31 40.68 35.20
N LEU A 31 -40.97 41.22 34.16
CA LEU A 31 -41.44 40.47 32.98
C LEU A 31 -40.28 40.04 32.05
N PHE A 32 -39.15 40.76 32.09
CA PHE A 32 -37.88 40.39 31.43
C PHE A 32 -36.80 39.97 32.42
N ALA A 33 -37.18 39.52 33.62
CA ALA A 33 -36.27 38.72 34.43
C ALA A 33 -36.01 37.44 33.63
N ASN A 34 -34.97 37.48 32.81
CA ASN A 34 -34.48 36.35 32.05
C ASN A 34 -34.47 35.18 33.02
N THR A 35 -35.25 34.15 32.72
CA THR A 35 -35.09 32.84 33.33
C THR A 35 -33.76 32.31 32.82
N ILE A 36 -32.66 32.85 33.35
CA ILE A 36 -31.40 32.13 33.46
C ILE A 36 -31.77 30.96 34.37
N THR A 37 -32.21 29.86 33.77
CA THR A 37 -32.42 28.61 34.49
C THR A 37 -31.09 28.26 35.14
N ALA A 38 -31.08 28.25 36.47
CA ALA A 38 -29.87 28.01 37.23
C ALA A 38 -29.34 26.62 36.90
N GLN A 39 -28.08 26.54 36.49
CA GLN A 39 -27.36 25.28 36.36
C GLN A 39 -27.39 24.55 37.71
N THR A 40 -27.98 23.37 37.75
CA THR A 40 -28.03 22.53 38.96
C THR A 40 -27.00 21.40 38.84
N SER A 41 -26.33 21.09 39.95
CA SER A 41 -25.40 19.95 40.02
C SER A 41 -26.09 18.78 40.70
N TYR A 42 -26.38 17.74 39.92
CA TYR A 42 -27.00 16.50 40.38
C TYR A 42 -25.96 15.41 40.58
N PHE A 43 -26.05 14.74 41.73
CA PHE A 43 -25.24 13.59 42.10
C PHE A 43 -26.12 12.35 42.14
N TRP A 44 -25.71 11.29 41.45
CA TRP A 44 -26.39 10.01 41.51
C TRP A 44 -26.15 9.36 42.87
N VAL A 45 -27.24 9.10 43.61
CA VAL A 45 -27.20 8.40 44.90
C VAL A 45 -27.85 7.01 44.82
N GLY A 46 -28.65 6.74 43.78
CA GLY A 46 -29.25 5.42 43.54
C GLY A 46 -30.18 4.95 44.67
N GLY A 47 -30.88 5.88 45.32
CA GLY A 47 -31.62 5.62 46.57
C GLY A 47 -32.83 4.69 46.46
N THR A 48 -33.43 4.56 45.27
CA THR A 48 -34.71 3.85 45.06
C THR A 48 -34.65 2.83 43.92
N SER A 49 -34.03 3.16 42.80
CA SER A 49 -33.98 2.33 41.59
C SER A 49 -32.76 2.67 40.74
N THR A 50 -32.63 2.04 39.56
CA THR A 50 -31.65 2.43 38.55
C THR A 50 -32.23 3.37 37.50
N ASP A 51 -33.51 3.73 37.54
CA ASP A 51 -34.11 4.59 36.51
C ASP A 51 -33.65 6.04 36.68
N TRP A 52 -33.10 6.61 35.61
CA TRP A 52 -32.69 8.01 35.52
C TRP A 52 -33.82 8.97 35.90
N ASN A 53 -35.07 8.63 35.59
CA ASN A 53 -36.22 9.51 35.80
C ASN A 53 -36.82 9.47 37.21
N THR A 54 -36.25 8.69 38.13
CA THR A 54 -36.68 8.70 39.54
C THR A 54 -35.94 9.82 40.28
N ASP A 55 -36.65 10.88 40.68
CA ASP A 55 -36.11 12.07 41.34
C ASP A 55 -35.35 11.77 42.65
N ALA A 56 -35.82 10.80 43.44
CA ALA A 56 -35.22 10.34 44.68
C ALA A 56 -33.87 9.62 44.49
N ASN A 57 -33.49 9.28 43.25
CA ASN A 57 -32.16 8.74 42.95
C ASN A 57 -31.08 9.84 42.82
N TRP A 58 -31.47 11.11 42.90
CA TRP A 58 -30.59 12.26 42.70
C TRP A 58 -30.50 13.16 43.93
N SER A 59 -29.34 13.79 44.10
CA SER A 59 -29.10 14.83 45.10
C SER A 59 -28.59 16.11 44.40
N PRO A 60 -29.24 17.28 44.53
CA PRO A 60 -30.53 17.48 45.20
C PRO A 60 -31.66 16.69 44.50
N VAL A 61 -32.76 16.45 45.21
CA VAL A 61 -33.91 15.71 44.67
C VAL A 61 -34.45 16.44 43.44
N GLY A 62 -34.49 15.74 42.32
CA GLY A 62 -34.91 16.25 41.02
C GLY A 62 -34.31 15.45 39.87
N VAL A 63 -34.96 15.44 38.71
CA VAL A 63 -34.48 14.68 37.55
C VAL A 63 -33.59 15.58 36.68
N PRO A 64 -32.30 15.25 36.49
CA PRO A 64 -31.43 15.99 35.59
C PRO A 64 -31.87 15.84 34.13
N GLY A 65 -31.73 16.91 33.37
CA GLY A 65 -31.99 16.92 31.93
C GLY A 65 -33.35 17.48 31.52
N GLY A 66 -34.10 18.03 32.49
CA GLY A 66 -35.26 18.89 32.22
C GLY A 66 -34.85 20.28 31.70
N ASN A 67 -33.61 20.72 31.95
CA ASN A 67 -33.00 21.95 31.44
C ASN A 67 -31.61 21.64 30.84
N SER A 68 -31.20 22.36 29.78
CA SER A 68 -29.91 22.13 29.11
C SER A 68 -28.67 22.54 29.92
N GLY A 69 -28.85 23.19 31.07
CA GLY A 69 -27.76 23.69 31.93
C GLY A 69 -27.26 22.71 33.00
N ASP A 70 -27.94 21.58 33.22
CA ASP A 70 -27.66 20.69 34.36
C ASP A 70 -26.28 20.01 34.26
N SER A 71 -25.66 19.73 35.39
CA SER A 71 -24.44 18.91 35.47
C SER A 71 -24.71 17.66 36.31
N VAL A 72 -24.19 16.51 35.84
CA VAL A 72 -24.44 15.20 36.41
C VAL A 72 -23.12 14.55 36.82
N THR A 73 -23.07 14.04 38.06
CA THR A 73 -21.95 13.22 38.56
C THR A 73 -22.45 11.86 39.02
N ILE A 74 -21.80 10.80 38.54
CA ILE A 74 -22.08 9.40 38.87
C ILE A 74 -20.81 8.79 39.45
N SER A 75 -20.78 8.55 40.76
CA SER A 75 -19.53 8.20 41.46
C SER A 75 -19.59 6.98 42.38
N SER A 76 -20.76 6.34 42.56
CA SER A 76 -20.92 5.18 43.45
C SER A 76 -22.17 4.35 43.11
N GLY A 77 -22.15 3.05 43.40
CA GLY A 77 -23.31 2.14 43.29
C GLY A 77 -23.64 1.64 41.88
N VAL A 78 -24.78 0.96 41.75
CA VAL A 78 -25.37 0.61 40.45
C VAL A 78 -25.72 1.92 39.75
N GLY A 79 -25.15 2.17 38.58
CA GLY A 79 -25.33 3.44 37.91
C GLY A 79 -26.71 3.58 37.23
N PRO A 80 -27.05 4.81 36.80
CA PRO A 80 -28.35 5.11 36.23
C PRO A 80 -28.54 4.50 34.83
N THR A 81 -29.80 4.20 34.52
CA THR A 81 -30.29 3.73 33.24
C THR A 81 -31.31 4.73 32.71
N ILE A 82 -31.04 5.29 31.52
CA ILE A 82 -32.06 5.94 30.70
C ILE A 82 -32.79 4.80 29.99
N ALA A 83 -34.03 4.49 30.41
CA ALA A 83 -34.79 3.36 29.89
C ALA A 83 -35.01 3.47 28.37
N ALA A 84 -35.22 2.32 27.71
CA ALA A 84 -35.56 2.30 26.29
C ALA A 84 -36.82 3.12 25.99
N ASP A 85 -36.89 3.71 24.81
CA ASP A 85 -38.03 4.50 24.32
C ASP A 85 -38.45 5.67 25.25
N SER A 86 -37.54 6.16 26.11
CA SER A 86 -37.83 7.23 27.09
C SER A 86 -37.59 8.65 26.56
N GLY A 87 -37.26 8.78 25.27
CA GLY A 87 -37.03 10.05 24.58
C GLY A 87 -35.61 10.61 24.78
N SER A 88 -35.48 11.93 24.61
CA SER A 88 -34.20 12.63 24.72
C SER A 88 -34.05 13.31 26.08
N ARG A 89 -32.84 13.35 26.62
CA ARG A 89 -32.44 14.14 27.79
C ARG A 89 -31.28 15.05 27.39
N THR A 90 -31.28 16.29 27.88
CA THR A 90 -30.21 17.26 27.55
C THR A 90 -29.59 17.81 28.82
N ILE A 91 -28.29 17.65 28.99
CA ILE A 91 -27.51 18.19 30.12
C ILE A 91 -26.29 18.97 29.59
N ALA A 92 -25.67 19.78 30.45
CA ALA A 92 -24.46 20.53 30.12
C ALA A 92 -23.18 19.75 30.38
N LYS A 93 -23.16 18.89 31.42
CA LYS A 93 -21.96 18.17 31.85
C LYS A 93 -22.29 16.80 32.42
N LEU A 94 -21.48 15.80 32.08
CA LEU A 94 -21.51 14.46 32.65
C LEU A 94 -20.13 14.08 33.18
N THR A 95 -20.07 13.62 34.44
CA THR A 95 -18.87 13.06 35.05
C THR A 95 -19.18 11.68 35.59
N ILE A 96 -18.43 10.66 35.19
CA ILE A 96 -18.54 9.30 35.71
C ILE A 96 -17.20 8.91 36.31
N THR A 97 -17.21 8.44 37.56
CA THR A 97 -16.00 8.10 38.30
C THR A 97 -16.08 6.73 38.94
N ASN A 98 -14.94 6.25 39.44
CA ASN A 98 -14.89 5.16 40.40
C ASN A 98 -14.74 5.69 41.84
N ASP A 99 -14.80 4.77 42.79
CA ASP A 99 -14.46 5.00 44.19
C ASP A 99 -13.64 3.82 44.75
N ALA A 100 -13.22 3.92 46.01
CA ALA A 100 -12.38 2.91 46.67
C ALA A 100 -13.08 1.56 46.85
N THR A 101 -14.42 1.52 46.81
CA THR A 101 -15.24 0.31 46.98
C THR A 101 -15.61 -0.33 45.64
N ASN A 102 -15.62 0.43 44.56
CA ASN A 102 -15.89 -0.02 43.20
C ASN A 102 -14.82 0.51 42.23
N LEU A 103 -13.64 -0.11 42.26
CA LEU A 103 -12.54 0.26 41.37
C LEU A 103 -12.87 0.10 39.87
N ALA A 104 -13.83 -0.75 39.51
CA ALA A 104 -14.29 -0.94 38.13
C ALA A 104 -15.10 0.25 37.60
N GLY A 105 -15.52 1.17 38.47
CA GLY A 105 -16.26 2.37 38.07
C GLY A 105 -17.76 2.20 38.02
N SER A 106 -18.48 3.32 38.14
CA SER A 106 -19.91 3.36 37.85
C SER A 106 -20.18 3.29 36.35
N THR A 107 -21.38 2.84 35.99
CA THR A 107 -21.82 2.69 34.60
C THR A 107 -23.12 3.44 34.35
N LEU A 108 -23.12 4.36 33.37
CA LEU A 108 -24.35 4.90 32.81
C LEU A 108 -24.83 3.99 31.67
N THR A 109 -26.10 3.62 31.67
CA THR A 109 -26.74 2.90 30.57
C THR A 109 -27.72 3.79 29.81
N ILE A 110 -27.64 3.82 28.48
CA ILE A 110 -28.59 4.49 27.59
C ILE A 110 -29.33 3.42 26.79
N GLY A 111 -30.62 3.23 27.05
CA GLY A 111 -31.45 2.24 26.38
C GLY A 111 -31.71 2.55 24.91
N SER A 112 -32.13 1.53 24.17
CA SER A 112 -32.47 1.65 22.75
C SER A 112 -33.52 2.73 22.48
N ASN A 113 -33.42 3.38 21.31
CA ASN A 113 -34.29 4.48 20.87
C ASN A 113 -34.38 5.69 21.84
N SER A 114 -33.50 5.76 22.84
CA SER A 114 -33.38 6.92 23.72
C SER A 114 -32.10 7.68 23.43
N SER A 115 -32.04 8.93 23.87
CA SER A 115 -30.89 9.80 23.60
C SER A 115 -30.46 10.58 24.82
N LEU A 116 -29.15 10.66 25.02
CA LEU A 116 -28.53 11.63 25.92
C LEU A 116 -27.73 12.63 25.09
N VAL A 117 -28.07 13.92 25.25
CA VAL A 117 -27.35 15.04 24.65
C VAL A 117 -26.59 15.77 25.76
N VAL A 118 -25.27 15.87 25.62
CA VAL A 118 -24.39 16.59 26.55
C VAL A 118 -23.79 17.79 25.81
N THR A 119 -24.26 19.01 26.09
CA THR A 119 -23.79 20.23 25.41
C THR A 119 -23.14 21.19 26.39
N GLY A 120 -21.83 21.31 26.35
CA GLY A 120 -21.06 22.09 27.35
C GLY A 120 -19.80 22.76 26.79
N ILE A 121 -19.09 23.51 27.63
CA ILE A 121 -17.95 24.33 27.19
C ILE A 121 -16.72 23.48 26.86
N THR A 122 -16.03 22.91 27.87
CA THR A 122 -15.00 21.87 27.67
C THR A 122 -14.47 21.32 29.02
N PRO A 123 -14.35 20.00 29.21
CA PRO A 123 -15.05 18.94 28.47
C PRO A 123 -16.50 18.76 28.95
N PRO A 124 -17.47 18.55 28.05
CA PRO A 124 -18.83 18.18 28.44
C PRO A 124 -18.91 16.80 29.12
N VAL A 125 -18.08 15.83 28.73
CA VAL A 125 -18.08 14.48 29.33
C VAL A 125 -16.71 14.16 29.92
N THR A 126 -16.68 13.64 31.15
CA THR A 126 -15.47 13.19 31.84
C THR A 126 -15.65 11.75 32.36
N LEU A 127 -14.72 10.86 32.02
CA LEU A 127 -14.66 9.47 32.49
C LEU A 127 -13.38 9.26 33.32
N ASN A 128 -13.46 9.52 34.63
CA ASN A 128 -12.37 9.34 35.58
C ASN A 128 -12.52 7.98 36.27
N GLY A 129 -12.29 6.90 35.49
CA GLY A 129 -12.56 5.54 35.93
C GLY A 129 -14.04 5.13 35.84
N GLY A 130 -14.79 5.64 34.86
CA GLY A 130 -16.21 5.36 34.67
C GLY A 130 -16.54 4.73 33.31
N ASN A 131 -17.76 4.23 33.17
CA ASN A 131 -18.24 3.52 31.98
C ASN A 131 -19.55 4.09 31.44
N ILE A 132 -19.70 4.01 30.11
CA ILE A 132 -20.96 4.24 29.41
C ILE A 132 -21.30 2.98 28.60
N VAL A 133 -22.51 2.46 28.76
CA VAL A 133 -23.12 1.44 27.91
C VAL A 133 -24.23 2.12 27.11
N ASN A 134 -24.12 2.13 25.79
CA ASN A 134 -25.04 2.83 24.91
C ASN A 134 -25.71 1.86 23.94
N ASP A 135 -27.00 1.65 24.12
CA ASP A 135 -27.88 0.96 23.19
C ASP A 135 -28.72 1.93 22.34
N GLY A 136 -28.69 3.22 22.68
CA GLY A 136 -29.38 4.31 21.98
C GLY A 136 -28.40 5.31 21.34
N THR A 137 -28.61 6.61 21.58
CA THR A 137 -27.75 7.68 21.07
C THR A 137 -27.08 8.46 22.21
N LEU A 138 -25.77 8.66 22.09
CA LEU A 138 -25.03 9.64 22.89
C LEU A 138 -24.50 10.73 21.96
N SER A 139 -24.95 11.96 22.18
CA SER A 139 -24.48 13.14 21.45
C SER A 139 -23.73 14.08 22.40
N VAL A 140 -22.46 14.36 22.11
CA VAL A 140 -21.59 15.23 22.91
C VAL A 140 -21.20 16.44 22.07
N ASN A 141 -21.67 17.62 22.46
CA ASN A 141 -21.42 18.88 21.76
C ASN A 141 -20.55 19.81 22.61
N THR A 142 -19.41 20.20 22.07
CA THR A 142 -18.46 21.08 22.76
C THR A 142 -18.51 22.48 22.18
N THR A 143 -18.94 23.46 22.97
CA THR A 143 -19.15 24.86 22.55
C THR A 143 -17.94 25.76 22.81
N GLY A 144 -16.93 25.29 23.54
CA GLY A 144 -15.73 26.05 23.87
C GLY A 144 -14.91 26.49 22.65
N THR A 145 -14.33 27.69 22.74
CA THR A 145 -13.55 28.32 21.65
C THR A 145 -12.04 28.12 21.76
N GLY A 146 -11.53 27.71 22.94
CA GLY A 146 -10.12 27.43 23.20
C GLY A 146 -9.68 26.02 22.82
N THR A 147 -8.99 25.33 23.74
CA THR A 147 -8.75 23.88 23.64
C THR A 147 -10.02 23.13 23.97
N ALA A 148 -10.83 22.90 22.93
CA ALA A 148 -12.11 22.24 23.04
C ALA A 148 -11.94 20.71 22.99
N LEU A 149 -12.34 20.06 24.07
CA LEU A 149 -12.34 18.60 24.25
C LEU A 149 -13.77 18.10 24.45
N GLY A 150 -14.14 17.00 23.78
CA GLY A 150 -15.45 16.37 23.92
C GLY A 150 -15.54 15.44 25.13
N ILE A 151 -15.04 14.21 24.98
CA ILE A 151 -14.95 13.22 26.04
C ILE A 151 -13.52 13.18 26.56
N VAL A 152 -13.33 13.39 27.86
CA VAL A 152 -12.01 13.28 28.50
C VAL A 152 -11.97 12.08 29.43
N CYS A 153 -11.01 11.19 29.19
CA CYS A 153 -10.72 10.01 30.00
C CYS A 153 -9.55 10.35 30.95
N GLY A 154 -9.86 10.81 32.16
CA GLY A 154 -8.85 11.21 33.15
C GLY A 154 -8.48 10.10 34.12
N ASN A 155 -7.53 10.34 35.03
CA ASN A 155 -7.17 9.36 36.05
C ASN A 155 -8.42 8.94 36.86
N PRO A 156 -8.58 7.64 37.19
CA PRO A 156 -9.61 7.21 38.13
C PRO A 156 -9.55 7.99 39.43
N ALA A 157 -10.69 8.39 39.98
CA ALA A 157 -10.74 9.13 41.25
C ALA A 157 -10.13 8.32 42.40
N SER A 158 -10.28 7.00 42.37
CA SER A 158 -9.53 6.03 43.17
C SER A 158 -8.64 5.18 42.27
N PRO A 159 -7.37 5.57 42.03
CA PRO A 159 -6.49 4.85 41.11
C PRO A 159 -6.25 3.40 41.55
N PRO A 160 -6.47 2.40 40.67
CA PRO A 160 -6.13 1.02 41.00
C PRO A 160 -4.61 0.85 41.17
N ALA A 161 -4.21 0.00 42.12
CA ALA A 161 -2.81 -0.30 42.46
C ALA A 161 -2.30 -1.66 41.91
N SER A 162 -3.22 -2.47 41.39
CA SER A 162 -2.97 -3.73 40.67
C SER A 162 -4.04 -3.85 39.60
N GLY A 163 -3.85 -4.62 38.52
CA GLY A 163 -4.87 -4.71 37.48
C GLY A 163 -4.38 -5.32 36.18
N PRO A 164 -5.28 -5.46 35.20
CA PRO A 164 -5.91 -4.28 34.57
C PRO A 164 -7.38 -4.00 34.92
N TYR A 165 -7.76 -2.72 34.90
CA TYR A 165 -9.14 -2.23 34.96
C TYR A 165 -9.52 -1.54 33.65
N ASN A 166 -10.71 -1.85 33.14
CA ASN A 166 -11.23 -1.30 31.88
C ASN A 166 -12.29 -0.24 32.16
N TYR A 167 -12.15 0.90 31.49
CA TYR A 167 -13.09 2.02 31.53
C TYR A 167 -13.45 2.44 30.10
N GLY A 168 -14.45 3.31 29.92
CA GLY A 168 -14.72 3.94 28.63
C GLY A 168 -16.15 3.77 28.14
N TYR A 169 -16.30 3.37 26.89
CA TYR A 169 -17.58 3.36 26.17
C TYR A 169 -17.81 2.02 25.48
N THR A 170 -19.03 1.50 25.61
CA THR A 170 -19.49 0.32 24.87
C THR A 170 -20.81 0.63 24.19
N GLY A 171 -20.83 0.58 22.86
CA GLY A 171 -22.04 0.72 22.04
C GLY A 171 -22.55 -0.61 21.52
N SER A 172 -23.87 -0.75 21.34
CA SER A 172 -24.46 -1.85 20.57
C SER A 172 -24.43 -1.60 19.06
N ALA A 173 -24.83 -2.59 18.27
CA ALA A 173 -24.89 -2.49 16.80
C ALA A 173 -25.85 -1.39 16.30
N SER A 174 -26.87 -1.04 17.10
CA SER A 174 -27.85 0.01 16.79
C SER A 174 -27.54 1.35 17.44
N SER A 175 -26.45 1.43 18.20
CA SER A 175 -26.08 2.63 18.94
C SER A 175 -25.41 3.68 18.07
N PHE A 176 -25.45 4.94 18.49
CA PHE A 176 -24.71 6.03 17.86
C PHE A 176 -23.95 6.84 18.91
N LEU A 177 -22.63 6.97 18.72
CA LEU A 177 -21.81 7.96 19.40
C LEU A 177 -21.50 9.11 18.44
N ASN A 178 -22.01 10.29 18.75
CA ASN A 178 -21.76 11.51 18.00
C ASN A 178 -21.01 12.49 18.90
N VAL A 179 -19.76 12.83 18.56
CA VAL A 179 -19.00 13.84 19.30
C VAL A 179 -18.65 14.98 18.35
N ALA A 180 -19.21 16.16 18.61
CA ALA A 180 -19.03 17.34 17.79
C ALA A 180 -18.28 18.43 18.55
N ILE A 181 -17.17 18.89 17.97
CA ILE A 181 -16.48 20.12 18.40
C ILE A 181 -16.99 21.29 17.56
N LEU A 182 -17.68 22.24 18.20
CA LEU A 182 -18.42 23.26 17.48
C LEU A 182 -17.57 24.49 17.12
N ASN A 183 -16.72 24.98 18.04
CA ASN A 183 -16.13 26.32 17.93
C ASN A 183 -14.63 26.42 18.24
N SER A 184 -13.91 25.31 18.36
CA SER A 184 -12.48 25.34 18.76
C SER A 184 -11.65 26.25 17.86
N THR A 185 -10.54 26.77 18.36
CA THR A 185 -9.55 27.53 17.56
C THR A 185 -8.12 27.01 17.72
N THR A 186 -7.92 25.96 18.53
CA THR A 186 -6.57 25.52 18.93
C THR A 186 -6.22 24.13 18.43
N ALA A 187 -4.91 23.91 18.22
CA ALA A 187 -4.39 22.66 17.69
C ALA A 187 -4.49 21.46 18.67
N ALA A 188 -4.81 21.72 19.94
CA ALA A 188 -4.89 20.70 20.97
C ALA A 188 -6.30 20.10 21.12
N ALA A 189 -7.27 20.54 20.31
CA ALA A 189 -8.63 20.03 20.36
C ALA A 189 -8.72 18.55 19.97
N ALA A 190 -9.68 17.85 20.60
CA ALA A 190 -9.96 16.45 20.36
C ALA A 190 -11.42 16.09 20.67
N CYS A 191 -12.05 15.25 19.87
CA CYS A 191 -13.36 14.70 20.22
C CYS A 191 -13.25 13.79 21.45
N ILE A 192 -12.21 12.95 21.49
CA ILE A 192 -11.89 12.09 22.64
C ILE A 192 -10.44 12.30 23.04
N GLN A 193 -10.19 12.54 24.33
CA GLN A 193 -8.85 12.70 24.87
C GLN A 193 -8.59 11.75 26.04
N ILE A 194 -7.48 11.00 25.97
CA ILE A 194 -7.01 10.11 27.05
C ILE A 194 -5.93 10.82 27.85
N ASN A 195 -6.26 11.23 29.07
CA ASN A 195 -5.38 11.93 30.00
C ASN A 195 -4.91 11.06 31.17
N SER A 196 -5.59 9.94 31.43
CA SER A 196 -5.15 9.00 32.45
C SER A 196 -3.72 8.55 32.19
N THR A 197 -2.89 8.49 33.22
CA THR A 197 -1.49 8.00 33.19
C THR A 197 -1.27 6.83 34.14
N ASN A 198 -2.35 6.30 34.73
CA ASN A 198 -2.28 5.12 35.58
C ASN A 198 -2.00 3.86 34.76
N THR A 199 -0.98 3.09 35.16
CA THR A 199 -0.49 1.91 34.44
C THR A 199 -1.43 0.70 34.50
N PHE A 200 -2.35 0.67 35.45
CA PHE A 200 -3.34 -0.42 35.61
C PHE A 200 -4.69 -0.09 34.97
N SER A 201 -4.88 1.15 34.51
CA SER A 201 -6.10 1.61 33.85
C SER A 201 -5.98 1.44 32.34
N ARG A 202 -7.07 1.02 31.70
CA ARG A 202 -7.21 0.89 30.25
C ARG A 202 -8.52 1.52 29.81
N TYR A 203 -8.49 2.23 28.70
CA TYR A 203 -9.67 2.83 28.12
C TYR A 203 -10.05 2.08 26.84
N ASN A 204 -11.28 1.58 26.80
CA ASN A 204 -11.82 0.85 25.67
C ASN A 204 -13.00 1.61 25.07
N PHE A 205 -12.98 1.79 23.77
CA PHE A 205 -14.09 2.36 22.99
C PHE A 205 -14.58 1.29 22.01
N VAL A 206 -15.64 0.58 22.41
CA VAL A 206 -16.32 -0.41 21.57
C VAL A 206 -17.41 0.31 20.78
N LEU A 207 -17.11 0.66 19.53
CA LEU A 207 -17.94 1.47 18.66
C LEU A 207 -18.65 0.57 17.64
N ASN A 208 -19.77 -0.07 18.01
CA ASN A 208 -20.46 -1.05 17.14
C ASN A 208 -21.50 -0.46 16.18
N GLY A 209 -21.92 0.79 16.38
CA GLY A 209 -22.83 1.49 15.45
C GLY A 209 -22.19 1.81 14.10
N SER A 210 -22.90 1.65 12.99
CA SER A 210 -22.35 2.03 11.67
C SER A 210 -22.27 3.54 11.44
N GLY A 211 -22.84 4.36 12.33
CA GLY A 211 -22.94 5.81 12.18
C GLY A 211 -22.17 6.62 13.24
N ASN A 212 -21.21 6.04 13.95
CA ASN A 212 -20.43 6.81 14.92
C ASN A 212 -19.60 7.89 14.21
N SER A 213 -19.66 9.13 14.72
CA SER A 213 -18.97 10.29 14.15
C SER A 213 -18.22 11.06 15.24
N LEU A 214 -16.99 11.44 14.93
CA LEU A 214 -16.12 12.28 15.75
C LEU A 214 -15.70 13.50 14.93
N ASP A 215 -16.55 14.53 14.91
CA ASP A 215 -16.48 15.60 13.91
C ASP A 215 -16.26 17.00 14.49
N TYR A 216 -15.81 17.88 13.59
CA TYR A 216 -15.64 19.30 13.85
C TYR A 216 -16.55 20.11 12.92
N ILE A 217 -17.42 20.93 13.50
CA ILE A 217 -18.43 21.67 12.74
C ILE A 217 -17.86 22.99 12.20
N ALA A 218 -17.12 23.75 13.02
CA ALA A 218 -16.42 24.92 12.52
C ALA A 218 -15.20 24.53 11.67
N GLU A 219 -14.94 25.33 10.63
CA GLU A 219 -13.66 25.31 9.93
C GLU A 219 -12.55 25.69 10.90
N LEU A 220 -11.64 24.75 11.14
CA LEU A 220 -10.46 24.98 11.94
C LEU A 220 -9.30 25.36 11.03
N ASN A 221 -8.55 26.38 11.42
CA ASN A 221 -7.29 26.77 10.81
C ASN A 221 -6.07 26.16 11.52
N THR A 222 -6.27 25.20 12.43
CA THR A 222 -5.21 24.53 13.20
C THR A 222 -5.33 23.00 13.12
N GLN A 223 -4.22 22.32 13.38
CA GLN A 223 -4.13 20.85 13.40
C GLN A 223 -5.05 20.27 14.48
N SER A 224 -5.95 19.35 14.16
CA SER A 224 -6.89 18.74 15.12
C SER A 224 -7.03 17.24 14.89
N SER A 225 -7.54 16.50 15.88
CA SER A 225 -7.72 15.05 15.76
C SER A 225 -9.03 14.59 16.37
N ALA A 226 -9.62 13.51 15.87
CA ALA A 226 -10.76 12.85 16.50
C ALA A 226 -10.35 12.32 17.87
N ILE A 227 -9.21 11.64 17.96
CA ILE A 227 -8.70 11.06 19.20
C ILE A 227 -7.28 11.57 19.49
N ARG A 228 -7.03 11.91 20.76
CA ARG A 228 -5.70 12.32 21.25
C ARG A 228 -5.37 11.60 22.56
N THR A 229 -4.12 11.20 22.73
CA THR A 229 -3.58 10.75 24.01
C THR A 229 -2.71 11.84 24.63
N ALA A 230 -2.61 11.88 25.96
CA ALA A 230 -1.57 12.62 26.67
C ALA A 230 -0.24 11.83 26.67
N ALA A 231 0.85 12.47 27.09
CA ALA A 231 2.11 11.77 27.25
C ALA A 231 1.99 10.67 28.32
N SER A 232 2.52 9.48 28.03
CA SER A 232 2.46 8.27 28.87
C SER A 232 1.03 7.90 29.28
N ALA A 233 0.06 8.18 28.40
CA ALA A 233 -1.33 7.88 28.69
C ALA A 233 -1.56 6.37 28.86
N SER A 234 -2.51 6.03 29.73
CA SER A 234 -3.09 4.70 29.87
C SER A 234 -3.47 4.14 28.49
N PRO A 235 -3.27 2.83 28.25
CA PRO A 235 -3.55 2.23 26.95
C PRO A 235 -5.00 2.47 26.48
N LEU A 236 -5.14 2.77 25.19
CA LEU A 236 -6.41 2.93 24.51
C LEU A 236 -6.62 1.79 23.51
N THR A 237 -7.79 1.14 23.59
CA THR A 237 -8.26 0.19 22.57
C THR A 237 -9.52 0.71 21.88
N ILE A 238 -9.53 0.68 20.56
CA ILE A 238 -10.68 1.02 19.71
C ILE A 238 -11.13 -0.28 19.03
N SER A 239 -12.39 -0.64 19.20
CA SER A 239 -12.96 -1.87 18.64
C SER A 239 -14.40 -1.65 18.13
N GLY A 240 -15.02 -2.69 17.57
CA GLY A 240 -16.36 -2.62 16.97
C GLY A 240 -16.33 -2.32 15.48
N THR A 241 -17.36 -1.68 14.93
CA THR A 241 -17.42 -1.24 13.52
C THR A 241 -16.52 -0.02 13.25
N GLY A 242 -16.35 0.86 14.24
CA GLY A 242 -15.47 2.03 14.19
C GLY A 242 -16.22 3.36 14.01
N PHE A 243 -15.56 4.36 13.40
CA PHE A 243 -16.08 5.73 13.27
C PHE A 243 -15.57 6.46 12.03
N THR A 244 -16.24 7.55 11.68
CA THR A 244 -15.78 8.53 10.69
C THR A 244 -15.44 9.87 11.34
N THR A 245 -14.53 10.61 10.71
CA THR A 245 -14.18 11.99 11.10
C THR A 245 -13.84 12.85 9.90
N ASN A 246 -14.14 14.14 9.99
CA ASN A 246 -13.74 15.17 9.03
C ASN A 246 -12.42 15.89 9.39
N ARG A 247 -11.63 15.37 10.33
CA ARG A 247 -10.29 15.86 10.73
C ARG A 247 -9.29 14.72 10.82
N GLY A 248 -8.10 14.95 11.39
CA GLY A 248 -7.14 13.89 11.66
C GLY A 248 -7.75 12.78 12.53
N LEU A 249 -7.36 11.54 12.33
CA LEU A 249 -7.81 10.40 13.12
C LEU A 249 -7.26 10.46 14.54
N LEU A 250 -5.93 10.51 14.66
CA LEU A 250 -5.26 10.13 15.90
C LEU A 250 -3.97 10.91 16.13
N VAL A 251 -3.77 11.32 17.38
CA VAL A 251 -2.45 11.70 17.91
C VAL A 251 -2.06 10.73 19.03
N VAL A 252 -1.03 9.94 18.78
CA VAL A 252 -0.39 9.06 19.76
C VAL A 252 0.79 9.81 20.37
N SER A 253 0.56 10.37 21.54
CA SER A 253 1.53 11.17 22.29
C SER A 253 2.66 10.33 22.85
N ALA A 254 3.69 11.02 23.33
CA ALA A 254 4.93 10.39 23.71
C ALA A 254 4.72 9.34 24.82
N GLY A 255 5.17 8.10 24.63
CA GLY A 255 4.98 7.01 25.60
C GLY A 255 3.58 6.38 25.65
N ALA A 256 2.62 6.83 24.82
CA ALA A 256 1.26 6.30 24.81
C ALA A 256 1.14 5.06 23.89
N ASN A 257 0.18 4.19 24.21
CA ASN A 257 -0.11 2.96 23.47
C ASN A 257 -1.56 2.96 22.98
N VAL A 258 -1.76 2.83 21.67
CA VAL A 258 -3.11 2.78 21.06
C VAL A 258 -3.22 1.55 20.17
N THR A 259 -4.32 0.81 20.30
CA THR A 259 -4.64 -0.36 19.47
C THR A 259 -5.98 -0.19 18.78
N VAL A 260 -6.04 -0.48 17.47
CA VAL A 260 -7.28 -0.68 16.71
C VAL A 260 -7.45 -2.18 16.48
N GLU A 261 -8.56 -2.74 16.96
CA GLU A 261 -8.81 -4.19 16.88
C GLU A 261 -9.33 -4.64 15.51
N SER A 262 -9.26 -5.96 15.28
CA SER A 262 -9.77 -6.57 14.04
C SER A 262 -11.26 -6.34 13.86
N GLY A 263 -11.69 -6.13 12.61
CA GLY A 263 -13.09 -5.84 12.27
C GLY A 263 -13.49 -4.37 12.43
N THR A 264 -12.59 -3.53 12.97
CA THR A 264 -12.84 -2.09 13.15
C THR A 264 -12.32 -1.27 11.99
N THR A 265 -13.16 -0.37 11.48
CA THR A 265 -12.80 0.57 10.41
C THR A 265 -12.87 2.00 10.92
N ILE A 266 -11.75 2.72 10.93
CA ILE A 266 -11.72 4.15 11.23
C ILE A 266 -11.35 4.94 9.98
N THR A 267 -12.14 5.97 9.67
CA THR A 267 -12.01 6.71 8.41
C THR A 267 -11.92 8.21 8.66
N SER A 268 -10.95 8.84 8.00
CA SER A 268 -10.79 10.30 7.99
C SER A 268 -10.88 10.85 6.58
N THR A 269 -11.63 11.95 6.45
CA THR A 269 -11.60 12.83 5.29
C THR A 269 -10.90 14.12 5.70
N LEU A 270 -9.65 14.27 5.26
CA LEU A 270 -8.82 15.41 5.59
C LEU A 270 -9.23 16.65 4.79
N PRO A 271 -9.35 17.81 5.46
CA PRO A 271 -9.59 19.08 4.81
C PRO A 271 -8.28 19.70 4.30
N ALA A 272 -8.36 20.51 3.25
CA ALA A 272 -7.24 21.29 2.71
C ALA A 272 -6.72 22.40 3.64
N THR A 273 -7.20 22.45 4.90
CA THR A 273 -6.90 23.50 5.87
C THR A 273 -5.62 23.19 6.65
N TYR A 274 -4.71 24.18 6.75
CA TYR A 274 -3.40 24.11 7.46
C TYR A 274 -2.62 22.79 7.26
N ALA A 275 -1.50 22.60 7.95
CA ALA A 275 -0.76 21.34 7.97
C ALA A 275 -1.50 20.25 8.78
N GLN A 276 -2.72 19.88 8.36
CA GLN A 276 -3.52 18.85 9.01
C GLN A 276 -2.94 17.46 8.72
N HIS A 277 -2.64 16.67 9.75
CA HIS A 277 -2.17 15.30 9.56
C HIS A 277 -3.31 14.31 9.76
N GLY A 278 -3.29 13.19 9.05
CA GLY A 278 -4.22 12.09 9.30
C GLY A 278 -3.92 11.40 10.63
N MET A 279 -2.67 11.06 10.87
CA MET A 279 -2.21 10.47 12.13
C MET A 279 -0.83 11.03 12.51
N ILE A 280 -0.58 11.17 13.81
CA ILE A 280 0.70 11.60 14.36
C ILE A 280 1.17 10.60 15.41
N LEU A 281 2.39 10.12 15.27
CA LEU A 281 3.11 9.32 16.25
C LEU A 281 4.31 10.10 16.79
N LEU A 282 4.42 10.12 18.11
CA LEU A 282 5.44 10.86 18.83
C LEU A 282 6.47 9.92 19.48
N ASN A 283 7.48 10.49 20.12
CA ASN A 283 8.55 9.77 20.78
C ASN A 283 8.07 8.66 21.75
N ASN A 284 8.60 7.43 21.69
CA ASN A 284 8.16 6.31 22.55
C ASN A 284 6.68 5.91 22.40
N SER A 285 5.97 6.38 21.37
CA SER A 285 4.60 5.95 21.12
C SER A 285 4.55 4.58 20.47
N THR A 286 3.54 3.78 20.79
CA THR A 286 3.20 2.55 20.08
C THR A 286 1.80 2.64 19.50
N PHE A 287 1.67 2.44 18.19
CA PHE A 287 0.39 2.25 17.53
C PHE A 287 0.34 0.87 16.89
N THR A 288 -0.71 0.10 17.21
CA THR A 288 -0.97 -1.22 16.65
C THR A 288 -2.30 -1.20 15.90
N ASN A 289 -2.27 -1.51 14.61
CA ASN A 289 -3.48 -1.66 13.79
C ASN A 289 -3.72 -3.13 13.44
N LYS A 290 -4.86 -3.68 13.85
CA LYS A 290 -5.38 -4.98 13.39
C LYS A 290 -6.65 -4.83 12.53
N GLY A 291 -7.19 -3.62 12.43
CA GLY A 291 -8.39 -3.28 11.66
C GLY A 291 -8.07 -2.59 10.34
N THR A 292 -8.96 -1.71 9.89
CA THR A 292 -8.85 -0.93 8.66
C THR A 292 -8.75 0.56 9.00
N ILE A 293 -7.70 1.22 8.52
CA ILE A 293 -7.49 2.66 8.69
C ILE A 293 -7.57 3.32 7.32
N ASN A 294 -8.54 4.21 7.13
CA ASN A 294 -8.70 4.96 5.87
C ASN A 294 -8.40 6.44 6.11
N MET A 295 -7.52 7.02 5.30
CA MET A 295 -7.22 8.46 5.29
C MET A 295 -7.31 8.97 3.86
N THR A 296 -8.25 9.87 3.61
CA THR A 296 -8.48 10.44 2.27
C THR A 296 -8.53 11.96 2.31
N GLY A 297 -8.54 12.61 1.13
CA GLY A 297 -8.79 14.04 1.00
C GLY A 297 -7.56 14.89 0.73
N PHE A 298 -7.75 16.20 0.75
CA PHE A 298 -6.69 17.18 0.53
C PHE A 298 -6.05 17.56 1.87
N THR A 299 -4.76 17.86 1.89
CA THR A 299 -4.08 18.33 3.10
C THR A 299 -2.83 19.15 2.77
N ASN A 300 -2.32 19.95 3.72
CA ASN A 300 -0.96 20.51 3.66
C ASN A 300 0.04 19.78 4.60
N GLY A 301 -0.43 18.74 5.28
CA GLY A 301 0.34 17.85 6.16
C GLY A 301 0.69 16.51 5.49
N HIS A 302 1.09 15.56 6.35
CA HIS A 302 1.29 14.16 5.96
C HIS A 302 0.00 13.36 6.21
N GLY A 303 -0.14 12.21 5.55
CA GLY A 303 -1.17 11.24 5.92
C GLY A 303 -0.88 10.72 7.32
N ILE A 304 0.29 10.09 7.48
CA ILE A 304 0.87 9.68 8.75
C ILE A 304 2.16 10.45 8.96
N GLN A 305 2.31 11.08 10.12
CA GLN A 305 3.55 11.72 10.56
C GLN A 305 4.15 10.96 11.73
N ILE A 306 5.45 10.68 11.67
CA ILE A 306 6.23 10.24 12.83
C ILE A 306 7.25 11.34 13.13
N THR A 307 7.30 11.85 14.36
CA THR A 307 8.11 13.03 14.69
C THR A 307 8.58 13.05 16.14
N GLY A 308 9.61 13.87 16.41
CA GLY A 308 10.12 14.11 17.76
C GLY A 308 10.87 12.94 18.38
N VAL A 309 11.24 11.94 17.59
CA VAL A 309 11.96 10.76 18.08
C VAL A 309 13.42 11.11 18.33
N ILE A 310 13.86 11.01 19.58
CA ILE A 310 15.19 11.41 20.04
C ILE A 310 16.05 10.20 20.42
N SER A 311 17.35 10.42 20.68
CA SER A 311 18.30 9.36 21.03
C SER A 311 17.86 8.50 22.21
N GLY A 312 18.05 7.18 22.08
CA GLY A 312 17.64 6.16 23.04
C GLY A 312 16.15 5.80 23.00
N ASN A 313 15.34 6.50 22.20
CA ASN A 313 13.90 6.31 22.14
C ASN A 313 13.43 5.76 20.79
N THR A 314 12.26 5.11 20.80
CA THR A 314 11.70 4.45 19.61
C THR A 314 10.22 4.79 19.41
N ALA A 315 9.82 5.21 18.22
CA ALA A 315 8.39 5.23 17.85
C ALA A 315 8.04 3.98 17.03
N ILE A 316 6.91 3.34 17.36
CA ILE A 316 6.49 2.05 16.78
C ILE A 316 5.16 2.21 16.04
N LEU A 317 5.15 1.83 14.77
CA LEU A 317 3.97 1.64 13.93
C LEU A 317 3.89 0.17 13.54
N ASP A 318 2.96 -0.59 14.13
CA ASP A 318 2.74 -2.01 13.84
C ASP A 318 1.41 -2.20 13.10
N ASN A 319 1.47 -2.54 11.82
CA ASN A 319 0.32 -2.78 10.98
C ASN A 319 0.12 -4.27 10.68
N GLN A 320 -0.90 -4.86 11.30
CA GLN A 320 -1.37 -6.23 11.10
C GLN A 320 -2.64 -6.30 10.25
N GLY A 321 -3.40 -5.20 10.14
CA GLY A 321 -4.58 -5.07 9.30
C GLY A 321 -4.32 -4.27 8.02
N THR A 322 -5.24 -3.38 7.66
CA THR A 322 -5.13 -2.52 6.48
C THR A 322 -4.91 -1.06 6.87
N ILE A 323 -3.91 -0.42 6.27
CA ILE A 323 -3.72 1.03 6.29
C ILE A 323 -3.79 1.54 4.85
N ASP A 324 -4.82 2.34 4.57
CA ASP A 324 -5.09 2.96 3.29
C ASP A 324 -4.98 4.48 3.41
N VAL A 325 -3.85 5.02 2.97
CA VAL A 325 -3.61 6.46 2.89
C VAL A 325 -3.71 6.88 1.44
N ASN A 326 -4.68 7.71 1.09
CA ASN A 326 -4.86 8.29 -0.23
C ASN A 326 -5.14 9.79 -0.12
N ILE A 327 -4.05 10.57 0.01
CA ILE A 327 -4.14 12.01 0.20
C ILE A 327 -3.73 12.78 -1.06
N ALA A 328 -4.09 14.05 -1.13
CA ALA A 328 -3.52 15.01 -2.08
C ALA A 328 -2.85 16.13 -1.28
N SER A 329 -1.52 16.03 -1.08
CA SER A 329 -0.77 17.04 -0.33
C SER A 329 -0.12 18.10 -1.22
N SER A 330 -0.56 19.35 -1.09
CA SER A 330 -0.10 20.47 -1.93
C SER A 330 1.23 21.09 -1.50
N THR A 331 1.70 20.73 -0.29
CA THR A 331 2.90 21.29 0.32
C THR A 331 4.11 20.43 -0.01
N ALA A 332 5.22 21.09 -0.37
CA ALA A 332 6.47 20.39 -0.62
C ALA A 332 6.96 19.65 0.62
N SER A 333 7.67 18.55 0.41
CA SER A 333 8.16 17.68 1.49
C SER A 333 7.03 17.14 2.37
N ARG A 334 5.91 16.74 1.75
CA ARG A 334 4.82 16.00 2.40
C ARG A 334 4.53 14.71 1.66
N ALA A 335 4.12 13.69 2.42
CA ALA A 335 3.93 12.34 1.94
C ALA A 335 2.76 11.64 2.62
N ALA A 336 2.31 10.52 2.03
CA ALA A 336 1.37 9.63 2.67
C ALA A 336 1.90 9.12 4.02
N LEU A 337 3.18 8.73 4.09
CA LEU A 337 3.92 8.48 5.32
C LEU A 337 5.17 9.38 5.37
N GLY A 338 5.25 10.26 6.35
CA GLY A 338 6.39 11.16 6.52
C GLY A 338 7.03 11.02 7.89
N ILE A 339 8.35 10.87 7.89
CA ILE A 339 9.16 10.86 9.10
C ILE A 339 9.92 12.18 9.16
N GLN A 340 9.70 12.93 10.24
CA GLN A 340 10.31 14.23 10.47
C GLN A 340 11.41 14.15 11.53
N ASN A 341 12.17 15.25 11.62
CA ASN A 341 13.38 15.34 12.41
C ASN A 341 13.16 15.06 13.91
N GLY A 342 14.16 14.43 14.52
CA GLY A 342 14.38 14.44 15.97
C GLY A 342 15.34 15.57 16.37
N ALA A 343 15.34 15.96 17.65
CA ALA A 343 16.40 16.84 18.17
C ALA A 343 17.77 16.13 18.19
N THR A 344 17.77 14.80 18.26
CA THR A 344 18.91 13.87 18.22
C THR A 344 18.49 12.57 17.52
N ILE A 345 19.44 11.70 17.16
CA ILE A 345 19.17 10.48 16.38
C ILE A 345 18.47 9.43 17.24
N GLY A 346 17.15 9.28 17.08
CA GLY A 346 16.34 8.18 17.63
C GLY A 346 16.04 7.07 16.61
N THR A 347 15.08 6.18 16.94
CA THR A 347 14.68 5.05 16.06
C THR A 347 13.19 5.06 15.73
N VAL A 348 12.85 4.86 14.47
CA VAL A 348 11.48 4.61 14.02
C VAL A 348 11.39 3.17 13.53
N SER A 349 10.49 2.40 14.14
CA SER A 349 10.24 1.00 13.78
C SER A 349 8.86 0.89 13.15
N ILE A 350 8.81 0.48 11.88
CA ILE A 350 7.57 0.25 11.14
C ILE A 350 7.53 -1.22 10.76
N THR A 351 6.47 -1.91 11.16
CA THR A 351 6.20 -3.30 10.77
C THR A 351 4.90 -3.33 9.99
N ASN A 352 4.92 -3.94 8.80
CA ASN A 352 3.73 -4.20 8.00
C ASN A 352 3.58 -5.71 7.76
N SER A 353 2.69 -6.37 8.47
CA SER A 353 2.29 -7.76 8.20
C SER A 353 0.95 -7.91 7.50
N GLY A 354 0.16 -6.82 7.44
CA GLY A 354 -1.08 -6.75 6.67
C GLY A 354 -0.91 -6.03 5.32
N ILE A 355 -1.83 -5.12 5.01
CA ILE A 355 -1.83 -4.31 3.78
C ILE A 355 -1.53 -2.86 4.14
N MET A 356 -0.56 -2.24 3.46
CA MET A 356 -0.25 -0.82 3.60
C MET A 356 -0.20 -0.15 2.22
N ASN A 357 -1.22 0.64 1.91
CA ASN A 357 -1.31 1.46 0.71
C ASN A 357 -0.96 2.91 1.05
N LEU A 358 0.18 3.39 0.54
CA LEU A 358 0.66 4.75 0.74
C LEU A 358 0.55 5.49 -0.58
N LYS A 359 -0.47 6.35 -0.68
CA LYS A 359 -0.82 7.08 -1.90
C LYS A 359 -0.85 8.60 -1.71
N ASN A 360 -0.13 9.32 -2.57
CA ASN A 360 -0.21 10.77 -2.67
C ASN A 360 -0.51 11.23 -4.11
N THR A 361 -1.74 11.67 -4.34
CA THR A 361 -2.31 11.97 -5.66
C THR A 361 -2.11 13.41 -6.12
N TYR A 362 -1.49 14.27 -5.32
CA TYR A 362 -1.33 15.67 -5.70
C TYR A 362 -0.53 15.80 -7.00
N ALA A 363 -0.92 16.65 -7.93
CA ALA A 363 -0.27 16.77 -9.25
C ALA A 363 1.26 16.94 -9.15
N PHE A 364 1.98 16.36 -10.12
CA PHE A 364 3.44 16.38 -10.14
C PHE A 364 3.99 17.81 -10.09
N ALA A 365 4.78 18.09 -9.06
CA ALA A 365 5.60 19.29 -8.93
C ALA A 365 6.81 18.95 -8.04
N ALA A 366 7.92 19.68 -8.20
CA ALA A 366 9.15 19.41 -7.47
C ALA A 366 8.92 19.29 -5.95
N GLY A 367 9.26 18.12 -5.39
CA GLY A 367 9.15 17.83 -3.96
C GLY A 367 7.73 17.59 -3.43
N LYS A 368 6.71 17.41 -4.29
CA LYS A 368 5.31 17.11 -3.90
C LYS A 368 4.89 15.73 -4.39
N GLY A 369 3.83 15.13 -3.84
CA GLY A 369 3.26 13.90 -4.40
C GLY A 369 3.96 12.58 -4.02
N SER A 370 4.84 12.57 -3.01
CA SER A 370 5.55 11.36 -2.57
C SER A 370 4.69 10.47 -1.67
N ALA A 371 4.84 9.14 -1.75
CA ALA A 371 4.18 8.21 -0.83
C ALA A 371 4.91 8.07 0.51
N PHE A 372 6.24 8.06 0.49
CA PHE A 372 7.06 7.90 1.68
C PHE A 372 8.22 8.89 1.67
N MET A 373 8.57 9.44 2.84
CA MET A 373 9.73 10.31 2.98
C MET A 373 10.32 10.34 4.38
N VAL A 374 11.62 10.65 4.45
CA VAL A 374 12.37 10.86 5.70
C VAL A 374 13.17 12.14 5.58
N VAL A 375 12.73 13.22 6.23
CA VAL A 375 13.34 14.55 6.07
C VAL A 375 14.84 14.50 6.41
N ALA A 376 15.68 14.79 5.42
CA ALA A 376 17.13 14.68 5.53
C ALA A 376 17.78 15.85 6.27
N ASN A 377 18.43 15.56 7.39
CA ASN A 377 19.30 16.47 8.13
C ASN A 377 20.23 15.66 9.08
N ALA A 378 21.11 16.34 9.82
CA ALA A 378 22.09 15.68 10.71
C ALA A 378 21.49 14.82 11.83
N ASN A 379 20.21 15.02 12.18
CA ASN A 379 19.52 14.36 13.28
C ASN A 379 18.32 13.50 12.81
N SER A 380 18.27 13.14 11.52
CA SER A 380 17.24 12.23 11.01
C SER A 380 17.27 10.91 11.79
N PRO A 381 16.12 10.39 12.27
CA PRO A 381 16.08 9.15 13.01
C PRO A 381 16.44 7.96 12.11
N VAL A 382 17.00 6.91 12.70
CA VAL A 382 17.17 5.61 12.03
C VAL A 382 15.79 5.02 11.79
N VAL A 383 15.51 4.62 10.55
CA VAL A 383 14.20 4.05 10.17
C VAL A 383 14.37 2.59 9.80
N ASN A 384 13.70 1.71 10.54
CA ASN A 384 13.61 0.28 10.28
C ASN A 384 12.21 -0.05 9.79
N PHE A 385 12.05 -0.25 8.48
CA PHE A 385 10.77 -0.61 7.87
C PHE A 385 10.80 -2.07 7.42
N THR A 386 10.09 -2.94 8.13
CA THR A 386 9.96 -4.36 7.81
C THR A 386 8.59 -4.65 7.19
N ASN A 387 8.57 -5.15 5.96
CA ASN A 387 7.36 -5.58 5.27
C ASN A 387 7.31 -7.11 5.20
N THR A 388 6.32 -7.75 5.84
CA THR A 388 6.00 -9.18 5.68
C THR A 388 4.68 -9.41 4.94
N GLY A 389 3.84 -8.38 4.82
CA GLY A 389 2.59 -8.39 4.06
C GLY A 389 2.71 -7.73 2.69
N SER A 390 1.70 -6.93 2.31
CA SER A 390 1.66 -6.17 1.06
C SER A 390 1.89 -4.69 1.31
N LEU A 391 2.88 -4.09 0.65
CA LEU A 391 3.22 -2.68 0.76
C LEU A 391 3.20 -2.02 -0.61
N ASN A 392 2.34 -1.02 -0.78
CA ASN A 392 2.15 -0.33 -2.05
C ASN A 392 2.50 1.16 -1.91
N PHE A 393 3.50 1.61 -2.66
CA PHE A 393 3.87 3.01 -2.76
C PHE A 393 3.37 3.59 -4.08
N SER A 394 2.36 4.45 -4.02
CA SER A 394 1.83 5.12 -5.21
C SER A 394 1.86 6.64 -5.08
N GLY A 395 2.26 7.32 -6.14
CA GLY A 395 2.31 8.77 -6.17
C GLY A 395 2.35 9.29 -7.58
N THR A 396 2.13 10.59 -7.74
CA THR A 396 2.42 11.30 -9.00
C THR A 396 3.88 11.74 -9.07
N ASN A 397 4.59 11.77 -7.92
CA ASN A 397 6.02 12.02 -7.89
C ASN A 397 6.78 10.80 -8.41
N VAL A 398 7.87 11.07 -9.11
CA VAL A 398 8.85 10.08 -9.54
C VAL A 398 9.65 9.54 -8.35
N ASN A 399 9.81 10.31 -7.27
CA ASN A 399 10.70 9.96 -6.16
C ASN A 399 9.94 9.60 -4.87
N LEU A 400 10.32 8.48 -4.24
CA LEU A 400 10.09 8.24 -2.81
C LEU A 400 10.80 9.35 -2.03
N GLY A 401 10.12 10.49 -1.84
CA GLY A 401 10.74 11.78 -1.52
C GLY A 401 11.85 11.70 -0.48
N ILE A 402 12.95 12.45 -0.72
CA ILE A 402 14.18 12.58 0.09
C ILE A 402 14.22 11.59 1.27
N ILE A 403 15.00 10.54 1.10
CA ILE A 403 15.26 9.55 2.15
C ILE A 403 16.72 9.69 2.55
N THR A 404 17.02 9.46 3.83
CA THR A 404 18.41 9.46 4.31
C THR A 404 18.96 8.06 4.31
N ALA A 405 20.28 7.93 4.18
CA ALA A 405 20.99 6.66 4.27
C ALA A 405 20.72 5.87 5.58
N THR A 406 20.09 6.49 6.59
CA THR A 406 19.69 5.85 7.85
C THR A 406 18.40 5.02 7.76
N THR A 407 17.77 4.97 6.58
CA THR A 407 16.56 4.18 6.34
C THR A 407 16.88 2.81 5.77
N THR A 408 16.34 1.76 6.39
CA THR A 408 16.42 0.38 5.93
C THR A 408 15.01 -0.15 5.66
N LEU A 409 14.78 -0.59 4.42
CA LEU A 409 13.56 -1.28 3.99
C LEU A 409 13.86 -2.77 3.81
N THR A 410 13.32 -3.61 4.68
CA THR A 410 13.43 -5.07 4.60
C THR A 410 12.14 -5.66 4.05
N ASN A 411 12.23 -6.31 2.89
CA ASN A 411 11.11 -6.97 2.25
C ASN A 411 11.13 -8.50 2.50
N ASN A 412 10.15 -8.95 3.26
CA ASN A 412 9.76 -10.33 3.53
C ASN A 412 8.39 -10.70 2.92
N GLY A 413 7.75 -9.75 2.21
CA GLY A 413 6.42 -9.89 1.62
C GLY A 413 6.41 -9.48 0.15
N SER A 414 5.42 -8.68 -0.25
CA SER A 414 5.34 -8.08 -1.59
C SER A 414 5.39 -6.55 -1.50
N ILE A 415 6.15 -5.94 -2.39
CA ILE A 415 6.18 -4.48 -2.59
C ILE A 415 5.75 -4.18 -4.02
N THR A 416 4.81 -3.25 -4.17
CA THR A 416 4.51 -2.63 -5.47
C THR A 416 4.80 -1.15 -5.40
N SER A 417 5.46 -0.58 -6.40
CA SER A 417 5.74 0.85 -6.41
C SER A 417 5.69 1.46 -7.80
N ASN A 418 5.11 2.66 -7.91
CA ASN A 418 5.31 3.52 -9.08
C ASN A 418 6.33 4.65 -8.84
N GLN A 419 7.07 4.57 -7.74
CA GLN A 419 8.08 5.54 -7.37
C GLN A 419 9.46 4.91 -7.46
N GLU A 420 10.43 5.73 -7.85
CA GLU A 420 11.83 5.37 -7.79
C GLU A 420 12.27 5.30 -6.32
N PHE A 421 13.06 4.28 -6.00
CA PHE A 421 13.70 4.21 -4.69
C PHE A 421 15.00 5.01 -4.79
N SER A 422 15.28 5.82 -3.76
CA SER A 422 16.52 6.59 -3.68
C SER A 422 17.03 6.67 -2.23
N THR A 423 18.35 6.77 -2.05
CA THR A 423 19.02 7.13 -0.78
C THR A 423 18.52 6.35 0.47
N MET A 424 18.40 5.03 0.36
CA MET A 424 18.05 4.08 1.43
C MET A 424 18.79 2.75 1.24
N THR A 425 18.80 1.92 2.28
CA THR A 425 19.18 0.51 2.20
C THR A 425 17.95 -0.35 1.92
N VAL A 426 18.01 -1.19 0.89
CA VAL A 426 16.94 -2.13 0.57
C VAL A 426 17.46 -3.56 0.69
N LEU A 427 16.74 -4.39 1.43
CA LEU A 427 16.97 -5.83 1.52
C LEU A 427 15.74 -6.56 0.99
N ASN A 428 15.89 -7.29 -0.11
CA ASN A 428 14.81 -8.09 -0.67
C ASN A 428 15.12 -9.57 -0.45
N ASN A 429 14.38 -10.23 0.42
CA ASN A 429 14.67 -11.61 0.82
C ASN A 429 14.22 -12.64 -0.23
N SER A 430 14.73 -13.87 -0.09
CA SER A 430 14.54 -14.93 -1.07
C SER A 430 13.07 -15.20 -1.40
N GLY A 431 12.75 -15.25 -2.69
CA GLY A 431 11.40 -15.47 -3.21
C GLY A 431 10.41 -14.32 -2.97
N LYS A 432 10.87 -13.14 -2.53
CA LYS A 432 10.02 -11.97 -2.27
C LYS A 432 10.08 -10.96 -3.41
N THR A 433 8.95 -10.34 -3.71
CA THR A 433 8.80 -9.52 -4.92
C THR A 433 8.84 -8.03 -4.59
N ILE A 434 9.62 -7.29 -5.37
CA ILE A 434 9.51 -5.85 -5.54
C ILE A 434 9.13 -5.59 -6.99
N ALA A 435 7.90 -5.13 -7.22
CA ALA A 435 7.38 -4.82 -8.54
C ALA A 435 7.30 -3.31 -8.75
N PHE A 436 8.08 -2.81 -9.69
CA PHE A 436 7.99 -1.44 -10.17
C PHE A 436 6.94 -1.39 -11.28
N VAL A 437 5.88 -0.61 -11.07
CA VAL A 437 4.75 -0.45 -11.99
C VAL A 437 4.64 1.00 -12.40
N LYS A 438 4.15 1.29 -13.60
CA LYS A 438 3.85 2.67 -14.00
C LYS A 438 2.35 2.85 -14.13
N ASP A 439 1.83 3.94 -13.56
CA ASP A 439 0.49 4.42 -13.91
C ASP A 439 0.65 5.34 -15.14
N ALA A 440 -0.10 5.05 -16.21
CA ALA A 440 0.22 5.41 -17.60
C ALA A 440 0.19 6.92 -17.94
N SER A 441 0.02 7.84 -16.99
CA SER A 441 -0.34 9.23 -17.29
C SER A 441 0.47 10.36 -16.64
N THR A 442 1.42 10.13 -15.71
CA THR A 442 2.00 11.28 -14.96
C THR A 442 3.50 11.23 -14.60
N ILE A 443 4.22 10.14 -14.84
CA ILE A 443 5.61 9.95 -14.36
C ILE A 443 6.61 9.94 -15.52
N VAL A 444 7.57 10.87 -15.51
CA VAL A 444 8.58 11.08 -16.59
C VAL A 444 9.86 10.27 -16.35
N SER A 445 10.13 9.80 -15.13
CA SER A 445 11.35 9.04 -14.82
C SER A 445 11.34 7.64 -15.41
N THR A 446 12.50 7.20 -15.90
CA THR A 446 12.80 5.82 -16.29
C THR A 446 13.50 5.04 -15.17
N ASN A 447 13.84 5.69 -14.05
CA ASN A 447 14.58 5.04 -12.97
C ASN A 447 13.65 4.35 -11.99
N ALA A 448 13.82 3.04 -11.80
CA ALA A 448 13.23 2.32 -10.67
C ALA A 448 14.11 2.46 -9.42
N LEU A 449 15.45 2.44 -9.60
CA LEU A 449 16.45 2.51 -8.55
C LEU A 449 17.57 3.50 -8.93
N THR A 450 17.95 4.42 -8.05
CA THR A 450 19.06 5.37 -8.27
C THR A 450 20.42 4.82 -7.82
N THR A 451 21.52 5.40 -8.32
CA THR A 451 22.91 5.04 -7.93
C THR A 451 23.29 5.46 -6.50
N THR A 452 22.53 6.37 -5.89
CA THR A 452 22.70 6.81 -4.50
C THR A 452 22.05 5.87 -3.48
N LEU A 453 21.48 4.75 -3.94
CA LEU A 453 20.97 3.67 -3.11
C LEU A 453 22.08 2.70 -2.70
N THR A 454 21.87 2.01 -1.59
CA THR A 454 22.61 0.79 -1.27
C THR A 454 21.64 -0.39 -1.29
N PHE A 455 21.50 -1.03 -2.46
CA PHE A 455 20.83 -2.33 -2.55
C PHE A 455 21.87 -3.40 -2.19
N ALA A 456 22.08 -3.63 -0.89
CA ALA A 456 23.23 -4.39 -0.38
C ALA A 456 23.37 -5.77 -1.06
N THR A 457 22.27 -6.52 -1.17
CA THR A 457 22.15 -7.72 -2.01
C THR A 457 20.67 -7.97 -2.32
N ASN A 458 20.32 -8.20 -3.59
CA ASN A 458 19.00 -8.71 -3.94
C ASN A 458 18.98 -10.24 -3.82
N ASN A 459 18.15 -10.78 -2.93
CA ASN A 459 17.91 -12.22 -2.82
C ASN A 459 16.58 -12.66 -3.43
N GLY A 460 15.68 -11.71 -3.72
CA GLY A 460 14.33 -11.96 -4.23
C GLY A 460 14.14 -11.58 -5.70
N ILE A 461 12.88 -11.33 -6.06
CA ILE A 461 12.40 -11.02 -7.41
C ILE A 461 12.29 -9.50 -7.56
N ILE A 462 12.89 -8.94 -8.60
CA ILE A 462 12.67 -7.56 -9.05
C ILE A 462 11.94 -7.59 -10.38
N GLN A 463 10.78 -6.93 -10.44
CA GLN A 463 10.02 -6.72 -11.67
C GLN A 463 10.09 -5.26 -12.07
N THR A 464 10.41 -4.98 -13.34
CA THR A 464 10.33 -3.61 -13.88
C THR A 464 8.98 -3.36 -14.54
N ALA A 465 8.71 -2.09 -14.84
CA ALA A 465 7.45 -1.72 -15.48
C ALA A 465 7.40 -2.18 -16.96
N THR A 466 6.19 -2.48 -17.43
CA THR A 466 5.92 -2.92 -18.81
C THR A 466 6.12 -1.79 -19.82
N GLY A 467 6.96 -1.94 -20.86
CA GLY A 467 7.15 -0.90 -21.88
C GLY A 467 8.61 -0.47 -22.06
N SER A 468 8.87 0.25 -23.15
CA SER A 468 10.22 0.63 -23.57
C SER A 468 10.81 1.89 -22.90
N THR A 469 9.97 2.70 -22.23
CA THR A 469 10.36 4.01 -21.66
C THR A 469 9.86 4.19 -20.20
N GLN A 470 9.74 3.09 -19.47
CA GLN A 470 9.14 3.09 -18.12
C GLN A 470 10.20 2.90 -17.02
N LEU A 471 9.77 2.70 -15.75
CA LEU A 471 10.67 2.49 -14.60
C LEU A 471 11.46 1.17 -14.75
N ASN A 472 12.55 1.23 -15.50
CA ASN A 472 13.36 0.09 -15.94
C ASN A 472 14.81 0.13 -15.45
N ASN A 473 15.32 1.29 -15.05
CA ASN A 473 16.71 1.42 -14.63
C ASN A 473 16.91 1.00 -13.18
N LEU A 474 17.78 0.00 -12.99
CA LEU A 474 18.16 -0.71 -11.78
C LEU A 474 19.58 -0.32 -11.30
N ALA A 475 20.06 0.88 -11.62
CA ALA A 475 21.41 1.34 -11.32
C ALA A 475 21.82 1.27 -9.83
N GLY A 476 20.86 1.17 -8.90
CA GLY A 476 21.13 0.97 -7.47
C GLY A 476 21.41 -0.48 -7.06
N VAL A 477 21.23 -1.47 -7.94
CA VAL A 477 21.50 -2.88 -7.64
C VAL A 477 23.01 -3.10 -7.64
N ALA A 478 23.60 -3.29 -6.45
CA ALA A 478 25.04 -3.52 -6.33
C ALA A 478 25.45 -4.97 -6.59
N ALA A 479 24.60 -5.93 -6.19
CA ALA A 479 24.84 -7.36 -6.37
C ALA A 479 23.54 -8.16 -6.42
N LEU A 480 23.57 -9.25 -7.20
CA LEU A 480 22.56 -10.29 -7.25
C LEU A 480 23.05 -11.54 -6.50
N SER A 481 22.13 -12.40 -6.08
CA SER A 481 22.46 -13.70 -5.49
C SER A 481 22.02 -14.84 -6.40
N SER A 482 22.38 -16.07 -6.07
CA SER A 482 21.90 -17.24 -6.82
C SER A 482 20.39 -17.48 -6.69
N THR A 483 19.71 -16.83 -5.74
CA THR A 483 18.25 -16.98 -5.54
C THR A 483 17.45 -15.81 -6.09
N SER A 484 18.10 -14.77 -6.63
CA SER A 484 17.38 -13.62 -7.17
C SER A 484 16.72 -13.92 -8.51
N SER A 485 15.71 -13.12 -8.86
CA SER A 485 15.13 -13.09 -10.20
C SER A 485 15.02 -11.65 -10.71
N ILE A 486 15.34 -11.44 -11.98
CA ILE A 486 15.02 -10.20 -12.70
C ILE A 486 13.97 -10.55 -13.77
N GLU A 487 12.83 -9.89 -13.70
CA GLU A 487 11.69 -10.13 -14.61
C GLU A 487 11.26 -8.79 -15.22
N PRO A 488 11.88 -8.38 -16.35
CA PRO A 488 11.46 -7.18 -17.03
C PRO A 488 9.96 -7.23 -17.36
N GLY A 489 9.21 -6.16 -17.12
CA GLY A 489 7.75 -6.15 -17.37
C GLY A 489 6.90 -7.06 -16.45
N GLY A 490 7.52 -7.79 -15.54
CA GLY A 490 6.88 -8.67 -14.56
C GLY A 490 6.39 -10.00 -15.13
N ALA A 491 5.44 -10.63 -14.43
CA ALA A 491 5.07 -12.02 -14.70
C ALA A 491 4.30 -12.24 -16.01
N THR A 492 3.70 -11.21 -16.61
CA THR A 492 2.83 -11.29 -17.81
C THR A 492 3.04 -10.15 -18.82
N GLY A 493 3.85 -9.14 -18.48
CA GLY A 493 4.12 -7.98 -19.31
C GLY A 493 5.55 -8.01 -19.85
N LYS A 494 5.79 -7.24 -20.92
CA LYS A 494 7.12 -7.08 -21.51
C LYS A 494 7.71 -5.77 -21.04
N GLY A 495 8.97 -5.76 -20.65
CA GLY A 495 9.67 -4.57 -20.19
C GLY A 495 11.13 -4.60 -20.53
N ILE A 496 11.83 -3.58 -20.03
CA ILE A 496 13.27 -3.51 -20.10
C ILE A 496 13.77 -3.51 -18.65
N ALA A 497 14.92 -4.12 -18.39
CA ALA A 497 15.67 -3.94 -17.16
C ALA A 497 17.07 -3.43 -17.51
N SER A 498 17.40 -2.24 -17.04
CA SER A 498 18.65 -1.55 -17.35
C SER A 498 19.56 -1.53 -16.13
N PHE A 499 20.80 -1.97 -16.25
CA PHE A 499 21.82 -1.87 -15.21
C PHE A 499 22.82 -0.77 -15.54
N SER A 500 23.62 -0.33 -14.57
CA SER A 500 24.65 0.68 -14.79
C SER A 500 25.95 0.31 -14.08
N ALA A 501 26.74 -0.57 -14.71
CA ALA A 501 28.08 -0.92 -14.24
C ALA A 501 29.02 -1.26 -15.41
N ALA A 502 30.33 -1.08 -15.23
CA ALA A 502 31.33 -1.40 -16.25
C ALA A 502 31.30 -2.89 -16.66
N SER A 503 31.14 -3.79 -15.69
CA SER A 503 30.82 -5.20 -15.93
C SER A 503 29.96 -5.69 -14.76
N PHE A 504 28.75 -6.16 -15.05
CA PHE A 504 27.80 -6.60 -14.02
C PHE A 504 27.65 -8.13 -14.03
N PRO A 505 27.91 -8.83 -12.92
CA PRO A 505 27.66 -10.26 -12.83
C PRO A 505 26.15 -10.53 -12.68
N LEU A 506 25.56 -11.13 -13.71
CA LEU A 506 24.19 -11.62 -13.63
C LEU A 506 24.19 -12.97 -12.92
N LEU A 507 23.36 -13.08 -11.88
CA LEU A 507 23.20 -14.26 -11.05
C LEU A 507 21.70 -14.55 -10.83
N GLY A 508 21.39 -15.78 -10.42
CA GLY A 508 20.01 -16.20 -10.21
C GLY A 508 19.28 -16.39 -11.54
N THR A 509 18.01 -16.00 -11.62
CA THR A 509 17.17 -16.18 -12.81
C THR A 509 16.95 -14.88 -13.56
N LEU A 510 17.09 -14.91 -14.89
CA LEU A 510 16.55 -13.89 -15.79
C LEU A 510 15.31 -14.49 -16.45
N LYS A 511 14.14 -14.03 -16.06
CA LYS A 511 12.89 -14.52 -16.62
C LYS A 511 12.40 -13.54 -17.67
N LEU A 512 12.39 -13.99 -18.92
CA LEU A 512 12.12 -13.15 -20.08
C LEU A 512 10.94 -13.71 -20.89
N GLN A 513 10.05 -12.83 -21.28
CA GLN A 513 8.93 -13.06 -22.16
C GLN A 513 9.31 -12.66 -23.58
N VAL A 514 8.95 -13.49 -24.55
CA VAL A 514 9.38 -13.32 -25.94
C VAL A 514 8.24 -13.74 -26.87
N ASP A 515 7.45 -12.75 -27.31
CA ASP A 515 6.28 -12.94 -28.17
C ASP A 515 6.46 -12.32 -29.57
N GLY A 516 7.52 -11.53 -29.75
CA GLY A 516 7.91 -10.95 -31.03
C GLY A 516 9.36 -10.46 -31.01
N ASN A 517 9.74 -9.68 -32.01
CA ASN A 517 11.14 -9.29 -32.26
C ASN A 517 11.30 -7.82 -32.68
N THR A 518 10.23 -7.03 -32.73
CA THR A 518 10.28 -5.69 -33.36
C THR A 518 10.71 -4.62 -32.35
N ALA A 519 10.15 -4.64 -31.14
CA ALA A 519 10.41 -3.63 -30.13
C ALA A 519 10.59 -4.23 -28.72
N ALA A 520 11.76 -4.00 -28.13
CA ALA A 520 12.05 -4.33 -26.73
C ALA A 520 11.09 -3.61 -25.78
N GLY A 521 10.66 -4.31 -24.73
CA GLY A 521 9.67 -3.83 -23.77
C GLY A 521 8.22 -3.81 -24.30
N THR A 522 7.98 -4.20 -25.56
CA THR A 522 6.63 -4.35 -26.12
C THR A 522 6.40 -5.79 -26.57
N ASP A 523 7.31 -6.30 -27.41
CA ASP A 523 7.21 -7.63 -27.99
C ASP A 523 8.00 -8.68 -27.22
N TYR A 524 9.09 -8.24 -26.57
CA TYR A 524 9.98 -9.10 -25.80
C TYR A 524 10.63 -8.33 -24.64
N ASP A 525 11.06 -9.07 -23.63
CA ASP A 525 11.85 -8.56 -22.53
C ASP A 525 13.31 -8.40 -22.89
N GLN A 526 13.91 -7.33 -22.38
CA GLN A 526 15.31 -7.04 -22.63
C GLN A 526 16.04 -6.63 -21.36
N VAL A 527 17.23 -7.18 -21.18
CA VAL A 527 18.19 -6.70 -20.17
C VAL A 527 19.27 -5.91 -20.89
N ASN A 528 19.58 -4.70 -20.43
CA ASN A 528 20.66 -3.91 -21.02
C ASN A 528 21.51 -3.21 -19.96
N ASN A 529 22.66 -2.72 -20.38
CA ASN A 529 23.54 -1.90 -19.56
C ASN A 529 23.56 -0.48 -20.13
N VAL A 530 23.46 0.53 -19.26
CA VAL A 530 23.51 1.95 -19.65
C VAL A 530 24.79 2.64 -19.20
N PHE A 531 25.67 1.96 -18.45
CA PHE A 531 26.99 2.48 -18.15
C PHE A 531 27.84 2.56 -19.42
N THR A 532 28.65 3.60 -19.59
CA THR A 532 29.52 3.74 -20.78
C THR A 532 30.47 2.55 -20.88
N ASP A 533 30.45 1.85 -22.02
CA ASP A 533 31.19 0.60 -22.23
C ASP A 533 30.84 -0.51 -21.21
N GLY A 534 29.63 -0.43 -20.63
CA GLY A 534 29.12 -1.38 -19.65
C GLY A 534 28.76 -2.73 -20.27
N GLY A 535 29.17 -3.81 -19.59
CA GLY A 535 28.97 -5.19 -20.01
C GLY A 535 28.31 -6.07 -18.96
N PHE A 536 28.27 -7.37 -19.25
CA PHE A 536 27.73 -8.41 -18.37
C PHE A 536 28.61 -9.65 -18.31
N ASP A 537 28.63 -10.31 -17.17
CA ASP A 537 28.99 -11.72 -17.04
C ASP A 537 27.72 -12.52 -16.81
N VAL A 538 27.39 -13.43 -17.73
CA VAL A 538 26.18 -14.27 -17.66
C VAL A 538 26.44 -15.67 -17.09
N SER A 539 27.70 -15.98 -16.75
CA SER A 539 28.13 -17.34 -16.43
C SER A 539 27.44 -17.98 -15.22
N GLY A 540 26.96 -17.17 -14.27
CA GLY A 540 26.26 -17.63 -13.07
C GLY A 540 24.73 -17.50 -13.12
N ALA A 541 24.17 -17.04 -14.25
CA ALA A 541 22.72 -16.85 -14.40
C ALA A 541 22.03 -18.05 -15.07
N THR A 542 20.77 -18.26 -14.69
CA THR A 542 19.80 -19.10 -15.39
C THR A 542 18.93 -18.21 -16.27
N LEU A 543 18.81 -18.55 -17.55
CA LEU A 543 17.85 -17.93 -18.44
C LEU A 543 16.54 -18.74 -18.43
N ASP A 544 15.41 -18.11 -18.15
CA ASP A 544 14.07 -18.68 -18.32
C ASP A 544 13.31 -17.93 -19.40
N VAL A 545 13.00 -18.62 -20.50
CA VAL A 545 12.26 -18.11 -21.66
C VAL A 545 11.02 -18.97 -21.94
N THR A 546 10.44 -19.53 -20.88
CA THR A 546 9.24 -20.36 -21.00
C THR A 546 8.12 -19.61 -21.72
N GLY A 547 7.61 -20.21 -22.80
CA GLY A 547 6.54 -19.63 -23.62
C GLY A 547 7.01 -19.05 -24.95
N ILE A 548 8.31 -19.07 -25.26
CA ILE A 548 8.82 -18.61 -26.56
C ILE A 548 8.21 -19.42 -27.72
N SER A 549 7.64 -18.71 -28.71
CA SER A 549 7.10 -19.34 -29.93
C SER A 549 7.06 -18.37 -31.12
N GLY A 550 7.09 -18.91 -32.35
CA GLY A 550 6.62 -18.18 -33.54
C GLY A 550 7.50 -17.08 -34.13
N ILE A 551 8.76 -16.93 -33.72
CA ILE A 551 9.65 -15.83 -34.17
C ILE A 551 10.76 -16.36 -35.07
N ALA A 552 10.89 -15.79 -36.28
CA ALA A 552 11.80 -16.29 -37.31
C ALA A 552 13.15 -15.52 -37.41
N THR A 553 13.34 -14.45 -36.63
CA THR A 553 14.59 -13.67 -36.62
C THR A 553 15.22 -13.69 -35.23
N PRO A 554 16.53 -13.38 -35.12
CA PRO A 554 17.17 -13.23 -33.82
C PRO A 554 16.44 -12.19 -32.94
N VAL A 555 16.32 -12.47 -31.64
CA VAL A 555 15.81 -11.53 -30.63
C VAL A 555 16.94 -11.15 -29.68
N ASP A 556 17.24 -9.86 -29.58
CA ASP A 556 18.31 -9.30 -28.73
C ASP A 556 17.84 -9.19 -27.27
N ILE A 557 18.05 -10.25 -26.49
CA ILE A 557 17.57 -10.34 -25.10
C ILE A 557 18.53 -9.72 -24.07
N ILE A 558 19.83 -9.66 -24.38
CA ILE A 558 20.83 -8.94 -23.56
C ILE A 558 21.68 -8.04 -24.44
N LEU A 559 21.89 -6.78 -24.03
CA LEU A 559 22.80 -5.84 -24.70
C LEU A 559 23.79 -5.18 -23.73
N ALA A 560 25.07 -5.24 -24.10
CA ALA A 560 26.09 -4.34 -23.58
C ALA A 560 25.94 -2.92 -24.16
N ASN A 561 26.59 -1.95 -23.54
CA ASN A 561 26.66 -0.58 -24.05
C ASN A 561 28.00 -0.34 -24.75
N GLY A 562 27.99 0.37 -25.88
CA GLY A 562 29.23 0.80 -26.55
C GLY A 562 30.20 -0.35 -26.82
N ALA A 563 31.44 -0.22 -26.33
CA ALA A 563 32.49 -1.24 -26.43
C ALA A 563 32.43 -2.31 -25.31
N GLY A 564 31.40 -2.27 -24.46
CA GLY A 564 31.17 -3.25 -23.41
C GLY A 564 31.00 -4.67 -23.97
N THR A 565 31.33 -5.66 -23.14
CA THR A 565 31.33 -7.07 -23.56
C THR A 565 30.31 -7.90 -22.79
N ILE A 566 29.88 -9.00 -23.39
CA ILE A 566 29.17 -10.06 -22.67
C ILE A 566 30.09 -11.26 -22.57
N THR A 567 30.28 -11.75 -21.36
CA THR A 567 31.22 -12.83 -21.04
C THR A 567 30.49 -14.04 -20.46
N GLY A 568 31.03 -15.23 -20.74
CA GLY A 568 30.44 -16.50 -20.30
C GLY A 568 29.23 -16.96 -21.11
N THR A 569 28.67 -18.09 -20.68
CA THR A 569 27.40 -18.65 -21.18
C THR A 569 26.51 -18.92 -19.98
N PHE A 570 25.18 -18.81 -20.13
CA PHE A 570 24.27 -19.11 -19.01
C PHE A 570 24.56 -20.48 -18.38
N ALA A 571 24.54 -20.53 -17.05
CA ALA A 571 24.72 -21.77 -16.28
C ALA A 571 23.61 -22.79 -16.58
N SER A 572 22.40 -22.29 -16.87
CA SER A 572 21.24 -23.09 -17.24
C SER A 572 20.32 -22.28 -18.15
N VAL A 573 19.58 -22.97 -19.02
CA VAL A 573 18.54 -22.38 -19.85
C VAL A 573 17.28 -23.23 -19.74
N ILE A 574 16.15 -22.57 -19.45
CA ILE A 574 14.83 -23.16 -19.23
C ILE A 574 13.87 -22.59 -20.28
N GLY A 575 12.95 -23.43 -20.77
CA GLY A 575 11.84 -22.98 -21.61
C GLY A 575 12.11 -22.91 -23.12
N LEU A 576 13.32 -23.25 -23.58
CA LEU A 576 13.58 -23.38 -25.02
C LEU A 576 12.80 -24.55 -25.63
N THR A 577 12.09 -24.28 -26.73
CA THR A 577 11.41 -25.29 -27.53
C THR A 577 12.27 -25.73 -28.72
N THR A 578 11.90 -26.83 -29.39
CA THR A 578 12.67 -27.37 -30.54
C THR A 578 12.93 -26.31 -31.61
N GLY A 579 14.18 -26.22 -32.07
CA GLY A 579 14.62 -25.25 -33.07
C GLY A 579 15.16 -23.94 -32.49
N TRP A 580 14.91 -23.65 -31.21
CA TRP A 580 15.46 -22.48 -30.53
C TRP A 580 16.82 -22.77 -29.89
N SER A 581 17.70 -21.77 -29.93
CA SER A 581 18.99 -21.79 -29.24
C SER A 581 19.40 -20.39 -28.78
N VAL A 582 20.33 -20.33 -27.82
CA VAL A 582 20.96 -19.07 -27.39
C VAL A 582 22.24 -18.85 -28.19
N ASN A 583 22.38 -17.68 -28.81
CA ASN A 583 23.55 -17.26 -29.56
C ASN A 583 24.36 -16.23 -28.80
N TYR A 584 25.66 -16.52 -28.61
CA TYR A 584 26.65 -15.68 -27.94
C TYR A 584 27.72 -15.14 -28.90
N SER A 585 27.61 -15.39 -30.20
CA SER A 585 28.65 -15.03 -31.20
C SER A 585 28.62 -13.57 -31.62
N VAL A 586 27.55 -12.85 -31.30
CA VAL A 586 27.39 -11.44 -31.67
C VAL A 586 28.01 -10.56 -30.58
N ALA A 587 29.03 -9.78 -30.95
CA ALA A 587 29.72 -8.89 -30.01
C ALA A 587 28.73 -7.98 -29.27
N GLY A 588 28.82 -7.97 -27.94
CA GLY A 588 27.98 -7.14 -27.06
C GLY A 588 26.52 -7.59 -26.94
N LYS A 589 26.14 -8.77 -27.46
CA LYS A 589 24.74 -9.26 -27.45
C LYS A 589 24.61 -10.73 -27.07
N VAL A 590 23.50 -11.05 -26.40
CA VAL A 590 22.98 -12.42 -26.34
C VAL A 590 21.65 -12.45 -27.07
N GLN A 591 21.50 -13.41 -27.97
CA GLN A 591 20.32 -13.52 -28.82
C GLN A 591 19.63 -14.86 -28.65
N LEU A 592 18.31 -14.87 -28.82
CA LEU A 592 17.56 -16.08 -29.10
C LEU A 592 17.42 -16.23 -30.61
N VAL A 593 17.76 -17.40 -31.14
CA VAL A 593 17.71 -17.70 -32.58
C VAL A 593 16.93 -18.98 -32.84
N TYR A 594 16.05 -18.90 -33.83
CA TYR A 594 15.31 -20.05 -34.34
C TYR A 594 15.97 -20.57 -35.61
N SER A 595 16.29 -21.85 -35.62
CA SER A 595 16.71 -22.60 -36.80
C SER A 595 15.70 -23.71 -37.07
N ALA A 596 14.88 -23.54 -38.10
CA ALA A 596 14.08 -24.65 -38.61
C ALA A 596 15.05 -25.73 -39.10
N LEU A 597 15.06 -26.89 -38.46
CA LEU A 597 15.86 -28.04 -38.92
C LEU A 597 15.54 -28.31 -40.39
N GLY A 598 16.55 -28.25 -41.26
CA GLY A 598 16.41 -28.68 -42.64
C GLY A 598 15.98 -30.14 -42.70
N VAL A 599 14.92 -30.43 -43.45
CA VAL A 599 14.57 -31.82 -43.76
C VAL A 599 15.71 -32.37 -44.61
N ASN A 600 16.43 -33.38 -44.12
CA ASN A 600 17.34 -34.14 -44.97
C ASN A 600 16.48 -34.90 -45.99
N ASP A 601 16.35 -34.36 -47.20
CA ASP A 601 15.76 -35.10 -48.31
C ASP A 601 16.56 -36.40 -48.50
N SER A 602 15.85 -37.52 -48.58
CA SER A 602 16.44 -38.86 -48.62
C SER A 602 17.34 -39.00 -49.85
N GLU A 603 18.66 -39.07 -49.67
CA GLU A 603 19.63 -39.06 -50.79
C GLU A 603 19.41 -40.20 -51.79
N PHE A 604 19.59 -39.92 -53.09
CA PHE A 604 19.70 -40.94 -54.13
C PHE A 604 21.05 -41.64 -54.05
N ASN A 605 21.10 -42.74 -53.28
CA ASN A 605 22.33 -43.47 -52.99
C ASN A 605 22.13 -44.99 -53.16
N GLN A 606 23.16 -45.76 -52.82
CA GLN A 606 23.13 -47.21 -53.02
C GLN A 606 21.99 -47.91 -52.28
N ASN A 607 21.46 -47.32 -51.19
CA ASN A 607 20.39 -47.92 -50.40
C ASN A 607 18.98 -47.56 -50.93
N SER A 608 18.85 -46.46 -51.67
CA SER A 608 17.55 -46.02 -52.22
C SER A 608 17.19 -46.68 -53.56
N VAL A 609 18.19 -47.28 -54.24
CA VAL A 609 18.01 -47.97 -55.53
C VAL A 609 18.11 -49.49 -55.36
N SER A 610 17.09 -50.22 -55.84
CA SER A 610 17.03 -51.68 -55.91
C SER A 610 17.11 -52.15 -57.36
N VAL A 611 17.92 -53.18 -57.61
CA VAL A 611 18.08 -53.80 -58.93
C VAL A 611 17.98 -55.31 -58.76
N TYR A 612 17.06 -55.95 -59.47
CA TYR A 612 16.81 -57.39 -59.34
C TYR A 612 16.34 -58.02 -60.65
N LYS A 613 16.54 -59.33 -60.78
CA LYS A 613 16.04 -60.13 -61.91
C LYS A 613 14.75 -60.84 -61.50
N ASN A 614 13.77 -60.89 -62.40
CA ASN A 614 12.62 -61.76 -62.28
C ASN A 614 12.24 -62.31 -63.67
N ASN A 615 12.10 -63.63 -63.83
CA ASN A 615 11.71 -64.31 -65.08
C ASN A 615 12.44 -63.85 -66.36
N GLY A 616 13.74 -63.54 -66.28
CA GLY A 616 14.54 -63.11 -67.43
C GLY A 616 14.45 -61.63 -67.77
N THR A 617 13.82 -60.83 -66.91
CA THR A 617 13.73 -59.36 -67.00
C THR A 617 14.50 -58.72 -65.86
N LEU A 618 15.24 -57.64 -66.16
CA LEU A 618 15.94 -56.84 -65.15
C LEU A 618 15.05 -55.66 -64.73
N TYR A 619 14.79 -55.54 -63.43
CA TYR A 619 14.01 -54.46 -62.83
C TYR A 619 14.92 -53.52 -62.05
N VAL A 620 14.66 -52.22 -62.19
CA VAL A 620 15.32 -51.16 -61.44
C VAL A 620 14.23 -50.31 -60.78
N SER A 621 14.38 -50.03 -59.49
CA SER A 621 13.44 -49.22 -58.73
C SER A 621 14.18 -48.28 -57.78
N SER A 622 13.76 -47.01 -57.76
CA SER A 622 14.29 -45.96 -56.89
C SER A 622 13.19 -45.47 -55.95
N ARG A 623 13.49 -45.40 -54.66
CA ARG A 623 12.56 -44.93 -53.63
C ARG A 623 12.56 -43.41 -53.45
N THR A 624 13.62 -42.73 -53.87
CA THR A 624 13.87 -41.34 -53.46
C THR A 624 13.89 -40.33 -54.60
N ALA A 625 14.24 -40.73 -55.84
CA ALA A 625 14.16 -39.85 -57.01
C ALA A 625 13.86 -40.62 -58.31
N ALA A 626 13.32 -39.91 -59.30
CA ALA A 626 13.11 -40.45 -60.64
C ALA A 626 14.45 -40.80 -61.33
N ILE A 627 14.44 -41.87 -62.12
CA ILE A 627 15.60 -42.35 -62.85
C ILE A 627 15.65 -41.61 -64.19
N LYS A 628 16.81 -41.03 -64.49
CA LYS A 628 17.12 -40.39 -65.77
C LYS A 628 17.56 -41.44 -66.80
N ASN A 629 18.63 -42.18 -66.49
CA ASN A 629 19.24 -43.15 -67.41
C ASN A 629 19.66 -44.46 -66.71
N ILE A 630 19.58 -45.59 -67.42
CA ILE A 630 20.11 -46.89 -66.99
C ILE A 630 21.05 -47.44 -68.05
N LYS A 631 22.26 -47.83 -67.65
CA LYS A 631 23.26 -48.51 -68.51
C LYS A 631 23.65 -49.84 -67.90
N VAL A 632 23.63 -50.91 -68.70
CA VAL A 632 23.99 -52.26 -68.27
C VAL A 632 25.23 -52.73 -69.01
N TYR A 633 26.19 -53.28 -68.28
CA TYR A 633 27.48 -53.76 -68.79
C TYR A 633 27.74 -55.21 -68.37
N ASP A 634 28.49 -55.96 -69.17
CA ASP A 634 29.10 -57.23 -68.74
C ASP A 634 30.34 -56.99 -67.86
N LEU A 635 30.93 -58.07 -67.31
CA LEU A 635 32.14 -57.99 -66.48
C LEU A 635 33.38 -57.52 -67.24
N LEU A 636 33.38 -57.61 -68.57
CA LEU A 636 34.46 -57.11 -69.42
C LEU A 636 34.29 -55.62 -69.73
N GLY A 637 33.24 -54.97 -69.21
CA GLY A 637 32.95 -53.56 -69.41
C GLY A 637 32.26 -53.24 -70.74
N ARG A 638 31.81 -54.25 -71.49
CA ARG A 638 31.05 -54.04 -72.73
C ARG A 638 29.61 -53.69 -72.39
N MET A 639 29.11 -52.59 -72.96
CA MET A 639 27.73 -52.14 -72.76
C MET A 639 26.77 -53.06 -73.51
N ILE A 640 25.79 -53.60 -72.78
CA ILE A 640 24.78 -54.52 -73.30
C ILE A 640 23.54 -53.74 -73.74
N VAL A 641 23.12 -52.75 -72.95
CA VAL A 641 21.94 -51.92 -73.23
C VAL A 641 22.02 -50.60 -72.49
N GLU A 642 21.34 -49.60 -73.05
CA GLU A 642 21.11 -48.30 -72.44
C GLU A 642 19.62 -47.90 -72.60
N GLN A 643 19.01 -47.41 -71.53
CA GLN A 643 17.72 -46.72 -71.55
C GLN A 643 17.94 -45.27 -71.10
N LYS A 644 17.43 -44.31 -71.88
CA LYS A 644 17.58 -42.86 -71.65
C LYS A 644 16.24 -42.20 -71.37
N GLU A 645 16.29 -41.05 -70.72
CA GLU A 645 15.13 -40.14 -70.54
C GLU A 645 13.90 -40.84 -69.92
N LEU A 646 14.14 -41.70 -68.92
CA LEU A 646 13.10 -42.53 -68.32
C LEU A 646 12.08 -41.73 -67.51
N LYS A 647 12.54 -40.71 -66.76
CA LYS A 647 11.72 -39.81 -65.92
C LYS A 647 10.74 -40.55 -65.01
N ALA A 648 11.13 -41.74 -64.53
CA ALA A 648 10.29 -42.63 -63.74
C ALA A 648 11.08 -43.28 -62.60
N ASN A 649 10.42 -43.57 -61.48
CA ASN A 649 11.05 -44.24 -60.33
C ASN A 649 11.28 -45.74 -60.55
N THR A 650 10.73 -46.33 -61.61
CA THR A 650 10.88 -47.75 -61.93
C THR A 650 11.10 -47.94 -63.41
N ALA A 651 11.95 -48.89 -63.78
CA ALA A 651 12.18 -49.30 -65.15
C ALA A 651 12.39 -50.81 -65.26
N SER A 652 12.10 -51.36 -66.42
CA SER A 652 12.35 -52.77 -66.73
C SER A 652 13.04 -52.93 -68.08
N ILE A 653 13.92 -53.93 -68.17
CA ILE A 653 14.71 -54.25 -69.35
C ILE A 653 14.51 -55.73 -69.67
N ASN A 654 13.87 -55.99 -70.81
CA ASN A 654 13.58 -57.33 -71.32
C ASN A 654 14.65 -57.78 -72.33
N ASN A 655 14.73 -59.10 -72.59
CA ASN A 655 15.53 -59.70 -73.66
C ASN A 655 17.05 -59.37 -73.61
N LEU A 656 17.61 -59.23 -72.42
CA LEU A 656 19.06 -59.09 -72.24
C LEU A 656 19.76 -60.37 -72.75
N LYS A 657 20.66 -60.23 -73.74
CA LYS A 657 21.50 -61.32 -74.28
C LYS A 657 22.66 -61.69 -73.33
N ALA A 658 22.35 -61.77 -72.04
CA ALA A 658 23.25 -62.13 -70.95
C ALA A 658 22.57 -63.27 -70.20
N ILE A 659 23.14 -64.47 -70.19
CA ILE A 659 22.57 -65.62 -69.47
C ILE A 659 23.65 -66.14 -68.52
N ASN A 660 23.32 -66.22 -67.24
CA ASN A 660 24.18 -66.74 -66.16
C ASN A 660 25.49 -65.96 -65.98
N GLN A 661 25.41 -64.63 -65.96
CA GLN A 661 26.58 -63.79 -65.69
C GLN A 661 26.25 -62.60 -64.79
N VAL A 662 27.27 -62.06 -64.11
CA VAL A 662 27.13 -60.83 -63.33
C VAL A 662 27.10 -59.64 -64.28
N LEU A 663 26.12 -58.76 -64.09
CA LEU A 663 25.99 -57.50 -64.79
C LEU A 663 26.30 -56.32 -63.87
N ILE A 664 26.87 -55.26 -64.45
CA ILE A 664 27.06 -53.97 -63.79
C ILE A 664 26.00 -53.02 -64.32
N VAL A 665 25.13 -52.55 -63.44
CA VAL A 665 24.04 -51.63 -63.77
C VAL A 665 24.37 -50.26 -63.19
N LYS A 666 24.55 -49.26 -64.06
CA LYS A 666 24.73 -47.86 -63.69
C LYS A 666 23.40 -47.13 -63.88
N ILE A 667 22.91 -46.51 -62.82
CA ILE A 667 21.64 -45.79 -62.74
C ILE A 667 21.96 -44.33 -62.43
N LEU A 668 21.50 -43.41 -63.28
CA LEU A 668 21.63 -41.97 -63.10
C LEU A 668 20.26 -41.42 -62.68
N GLY A 669 20.18 -40.71 -61.57
CA GLY A 669 18.99 -39.96 -61.13
C GLY A 669 18.80 -38.67 -61.93
N GLU A 670 17.60 -38.07 -61.86
CA GLU A 670 17.31 -36.75 -62.45
C GLU A 670 18.17 -35.62 -61.83
N ASP A 671 18.59 -35.79 -60.58
CA ASP A 671 19.53 -34.93 -59.86
C ASP A 671 21.00 -35.09 -60.32
N ASN A 672 21.25 -35.95 -61.32
CA ASN A 672 22.57 -36.35 -61.84
C ASN A 672 23.43 -37.16 -60.86
N SER A 673 22.88 -37.62 -59.74
CA SER A 673 23.56 -38.58 -58.87
C SER A 673 23.59 -39.97 -59.53
N GLN A 674 24.66 -40.75 -59.29
CA GLN A 674 24.85 -42.03 -59.95
C GLN A 674 25.03 -43.18 -58.94
N VAL A 675 24.25 -44.24 -59.11
CA VAL A 675 24.36 -45.47 -58.34
C VAL A 675 24.81 -46.61 -59.26
N THR A 676 25.73 -47.45 -58.76
CA THR A 676 26.15 -48.67 -59.46
C THR A 676 25.76 -49.89 -58.63
N LYS A 677 25.10 -50.86 -59.29
CA LYS A 677 24.68 -52.14 -58.69
C LYS A 677 25.27 -53.30 -59.49
N LYS A 678 25.64 -54.36 -58.78
CA LYS A 678 26.00 -55.65 -59.37
C LYS A 678 24.80 -56.58 -59.21
N VAL A 679 24.43 -57.28 -60.26
CA VAL A 679 23.30 -58.21 -60.25
C VAL A 679 23.71 -59.48 -60.99
N MET A 680 23.41 -60.65 -60.42
CA MET A 680 23.52 -61.91 -61.14
C MET A 680 22.30 -62.00 -62.06
N PHE A 681 22.54 -62.10 -63.37
CA PHE A 681 21.48 -62.12 -64.38
C PHE A 681 21.45 -63.43 -65.16
#